data_AF-A0A6P2BLJ4-F1
#
_entry.id   AF-A0A6P2BLJ4-F1
#
_cell.length_a   1.000
_cell.length_b   1.000
_cell.length_c   1.000
_cell.angle_alpha   90.00
_cell.angle_beta   90.00
_cell.angle_gamma   90.00
#
_symmetry.space_group_name_H-M   'P 1'
#
loop_
_entity.id
_entity.type
_entity.pdbx_description
1 polymer ?
#
loop_
_entity_poly.entity_id
_entity_poly.type
_entity_poly.pdbx_seq_one_letter_code
_entity_poly.pdbx_strand_id
1 'polypeptide(L)'
;MIAGLSVTAISAQASEHSAGQPGTLIVTVGAPDGVPANVLIGGTANLIAAKPPAGVSTSVHFSLAAGAYHVALPVVFFSGARYEGKSSAPEAVIYPGKTTTLNVTYTSDGGARDVHVTAVTQTAISLSWTGPAGASYILRRGAGQSAPQSPGQGTGVSVTGTNAADSNLAAGTKYTYSLFTFHNKNWHGPLVITVSTTPAAGSTSATYVAEPSTFFAKAADLSSVTTTGTGVQVVLVAGVPVPFLGSAMILPVSGTLPGGFLGVVSAVSADGRTVALVAGGLSDAFDYYELSVDSFTTDPSLLPTPVPTAPDPGKPSATVTAPVSAKATSSKVTPQQPKTAVKSTAKGLAAPAATSLCGDVGVSQKVTFSPSIALGGDFATKLDKYNFLGVSVPDGASMSLALTAKVTGAVSIETSGDYSCSLPLPGLFKMLSVDPVPMALSLDPTAEFSIGGGVEISNLGASVLGGVAVSGSMSIKNGASFAGNTILQATPLTPDVKVNGTVGLKLGGEFILGPGVGTEEAAVIAGVKGEFDPIDASFKAIFPVGDPQFNLCTEAAVNLTAGLSLTAKAWLNGWSYEQDITLNALNGTLKYPGSPWDLPTGCNKPEGTPDSLLGPGVSKVSDSTTGSPDQWGHVDGFVPGQKTWVLSTGLVADAVGSPSQFASTNLGLPGDPDLSALAGYPTYDASSYTVTVIPTGSTLHVKYVFASEEYPEFVGSQYNDVMAVYVNGANCAFVPGTSTPVSINTINDHTNSQYYVDNSTGAAGYNTTMDGLTVPLTCSVPVTPGQPATVRIAVADTSDHIYDSAVALVDGGIWTD
;
A
#
# COMPACT_ATOMS: atom_id res chain seq x y z
N MET A 1 -4.25 45.62 66.24
CA MET A 1 -3.22 46.44 66.91
C MET A 1 -2.05 45.52 67.26
N ILE A 2 -0.84 45.95 66.87
CA ILE A 2 0.47 45.58 67.45
C ILE A 2 0.93 44.15 67.08
N ALA A 3 1.74 43.98 66.03
CA ALA A 3 3.16 44.31 65.83
C ALA A 3 4.09 43.15 66.21
N GLY A 4 4.90 42.75 65.23
CA GLY A 4 5.88 41.67 65.31
C GLY A 4 7.10 42.02 66.16
N LEU A 5 7.76 40.95 66.62
CA LEU A 5 9.04 41.01 67.28
C LEU A 5 10.08 40.28 66.41
N SER A 6 11.07 41.06 65.97
CA SER A 6 12.28 40.64 65.29
C SER A 6 13.23 39.93 66.27
N VAL A 7 13.89 38.87 65.81
CA VAL A 7 15.13 38.38 66.42
C VAL A 7 16.22 38.37 65.35
N THR A 8 17.23 39.17 65.63
CA THR A 8 18.42 39.48 64.84
C THR A 8 19.34 38.27 64.75
N ALA A 9 19.63 37.80 63.54
CA ALA A 9 20.72 36.87 63.28
C ALA A 9 22.01 37.64 62.99
N ILE A 10 23.07 37.30 63.73
CA ILE A 10 24.40 37.88 63.66
C ILE A 10 25.02 37.54 62.29
N SER A 11 25.36 38.58 61.52
CA SER A 11 26.14 38.49 60.29
C SER A 11 27.61 38.21 60.62
N ALA A 12 28.05 36.97 60.41
CA ALA A 12 29.47 36.66 60.28
C ALA A 12 29.94 37.15 58.90
N GLN A 13 30.81 38.15 58.89
CA GLN A 13 31.52 38.61 57.69
C GLN A 13 32.38 37.45 57.15
N ALA A 14 31.92 36.82 56.07
CA ALA A 14 32.84 36.19 55.12
C ALA A 14 33.32 37.30 54.17
N SER A 15 34.64 37.49 54.12
CA SER A 15 35.30 38.41 53.20
C SER A 15 34.93 38.07 51.75
N GLU A 16 34.10 38.92 51.13
CA GLU A 16 33.98 38.99 49.68
C GLU A 16 35.34 39.38 49.11
N HIS A 17 36.12 38.40 48.65
CA HIS A 17 37.14 38.68 47.66
C HIS A 17 36.39 39.15 46.40
N SER A 18 36.48 40.46 46.14
CA SER A 18 36.10 41.10 44.88
C SER A 18 36.50 40.21 43.69
N ALA A 19 35.53 39.54 43.08
CA ALA A 19 35.71 39.02 41.72
C ALA A 19 35.80 40.25 40.82
N GLY A 20 37.01 40.57 40.34
CA GLY A 20 37.22 41.71 39.45
C GLY A 20 36.29 41.67 38.24
N GLN A 21 35.84 42.83 37.77
CA GLN A 21 34.95 42.97 36.61
C GLN A 21 35.45 42.11 35.44
N PRO A 22 34.61 41.25 34.81
CA PRO A 22 35.06 40.42 33.71
C PRO A 22 35.53 41.26 32.52
N GLY A 23 36.52 40.75 31.78
CA GLY A 23 36.92 41.30 30.49
C GLY A 23 36.06 40.72 29.36
N THR A 24 36.18 41.32 28.17
CA THR A 24 35.48 40.87 26.97
C THR A 24 36.50 40.30 25.98
N LEU A 25 36.25 39.11 25.43
CA LEU A 25 37.00 38.55 24.32
C LEU A 25 36.13 38.54 23.07
N ILE A 26 36.59 39.16 21.98
CA ILE A 26 35.96 39.09 20.66
C ILE A 26 36.83 38.22 19.77
N VAL A 27 36.30 37.09 19.31
CA VAL A 27 37.00 36.18 18.40
C VAL A 27 36.38 36.28 17.02
N THR A 28 37.13 36.79 16.07
CA THR A 28 36.72 36.83 14.66
C THR A 28 37.33 35.65 13.92
N VAL A 29 36.47 34.77 13.40
CA VAL A 29 36.87 33.55 12.69
C VAL A 29 36.52 33.71 11.21
N GLY A 30 37.54 33.80 10.37
CA GLY A 30 37.42 33.86 8.91
C GLY A 30 37.75 32.53 8.24
N ALA A 31 36.97 32.14 7.24
CA ALA A 31 37.21 30.99 6.36
C ALA A 31 36.49 31.23 5.02
N PRO A 32 36.85 30.54 3.93
CA PRO A 32 36.07 30.60 2.69
C PRO A 32 34.58 30.30 2.91
N ASP A 33 33.72 30.85 2.05
CA ASP A 33 32.28 30.56 2.09
C ASP A 33 32.03 29.05 1.94
N GLY A 34 31.10 28.51 2.74
CA GLY A 34 30.85 27.08 2.86
C GLY A 34 31.73 26.36 3.90
N VAL A 35 32.92 26.87 4.25
CA VAL A 35 33.85 26.19 5.18
C VAL A 35 33.51 26.53 6.63
N PRO A 36 33.03 25.58 7.46
CA PRO A 36 32.86 25.82 8.89
C PRO A 36 34.21 25.82 9.61
N ALA A 37 34.29 26.42 10.79
CA ALA A 37 35.54 26.43 11.57
C ALA A 37 35.29 26.58 13.06
N ASN A 38 36.05 25.87 13.89
CA ASN A 38 36.00 25.97 15.35
C ASN A 38 37.33 26.55 15.86
N VAL A 39 37.26 27.48 16.81
CA VAL A 39 38.42 27.98 17.57
C VAL A 39 38.23 27.59 19.03
N LEU A 40 39.12 26.75 19.54
CA LEU A 40 39.08 26.28 20.92
C LEU A 40 39.92 27.22 21.79
N ILE A 41 39.36 27.67 22.91
CA ILE A 41 39.97 28.64 23.83
C ILE A 41 40.00 27.99 25.21
N GLY A 42 41.17 27.53 25.63
CA GLY A 42 41.36 26.78 26.88
C GLY A 42 42.01 27.61 27.98
N GLY A 43 41.64 27.38 29.24
CA GLY A 43 42.17 28.11 30.39
C GLY A 43 41.41 27.77 31.67
N THR A 44 41.03 28.78 32.46
CA THR A 44 40.10 28.60 33.59
C THR A 44 38.69 28.21 33.14
N ALA A 45 38.37 28.45 31.87
CA ALA A 45 37.21 27.93 31.16
C ALA A 45 37.66 27.37 29.81
N ASN A 46 36.93 26.38 29.29
CA ASN A 46 37.08 25.88 27.94
C ASN A 46 35.93 26.44 27.11
N LEU A 47 36.25 27.11 26.00
CA LEU A 47 35.27 27.81 25.18
C LEU A 47 35.49 27.54 23.70
N ILE A 48 34.43 27.75 22.90
CA ILE A 48 34.46 27.57 21.46
C ILE A 48 33.84 28.77 20.76
N ALA A 49 34.60 29.36 19.84
CA ALA A 49 34.07 30.24 18.80
C ALA A 49 33.89 29.44 17.52
N ALA A 50 32.65 29.22 17.10
CA ALA A 50 32.30 28.45 15.91
C ALA A 50 31.81 29.36 14.78
N LYS A 51 32.38 29.18 13.58
CA LYS A 51 31.92 29.77 12.32
C LYS A 51 30.98 28.77 11.62
N PRO A 52 29.74 29.16 11.29
CA PRO A 52 28.86 28.33 10.47
C PRO A 52 29.39 28.23 9.02
N PRO A 53 28.90 27.27 8.22
CA PRO A 53 29.28 27.14 6.82
C PRO A 53 29.03 28.43 6.02
N ALA A 54 27.86 29.04 6.20
CA ALA A 54 27.45 30.24 5.48
C ALA A 54 28.28 31.48 5.88
N GLY A 55 28.73 32.22 4.87
CA GLY A 55 29.49 33.46 5.03
C GLY A 55 30.99 33.23 5.15
N VAL A 56 31.76 34.32 5.04
CA VAL A 56 33.23 34.30 5.04
C VAL A 56 33.86 34.58 6.41
N SER A 57 33.08 35.08 7.36
CA SER A 57 33.57 35.37 8.71
C SER A 57 32.44 35.44 9.73
N THR A 58 32.73 35.12 10.99
CA THR A 58 31.86 35.39 12.14
C THR A 58 32.64 36.01 13.30
N SER A 59 31.96 36.73 14.19
CA SER A 59 32.54 37.23 15.44
C SER A 59 31.75 36.70 16.64
N VAL A 60 32.46 36.08 17.58
CA VAL A 60 31.89 35.53 18.81
C VAL A 60 32.42 36.30 20.02
N HIS A 61 31.52 36.66 20.93
CA HIS A 61 31.81 37.50 22.09
C HIS A 61 31.71 36.68 23.37
N PHE A 62 32.75 36.71 24.20
CA PHE A 62 32.78 36.06 25.51
C PHE A 62 33.04 37.08 26.62
N SER A 63 32.40 36.88 27.77
CA SER A 63 32.71 37.59 29.01
C SER A 63 33.50 36.65 29.92
N LEU A 64 34.76 36.99 30.20
CA LEU A 64 35.73 36.09 30.83
C LEU A 64 36.42 36.72 32.01
N ALA A 65 36.80 35.89 32.98
CA ALA A 65 37.69 36.30 34.05
C ALA A 65 39.05 36.72 33.47
N ALA A 66 39.75 37.60 34.19
CA ALA A 66 41.10 37.98 33.80
C ALA A 66 42.03 36.75 33.86
N GLY A 67 42.88 36.61 32.85
CA GLY A 67 43.75 35.44 32.71
C GLY A 67 44.25 35.25 31.29
N ALA A 68 45.16 34.30 31.11
CA ALA A 68 45.64 33.86 29.80
C ALA A 68 44.86 32.62 29.36
N TYR A 69 44.39 32.63 28.12
CA TYR A 69 43.67 31.52 27.51
C TYR A 69 44.40 31.04 26.25
N HIS A 70 44.72 29.76 26.19
CA HIS A 70 45.39 29.10 25.06
C HIS A 70 44.44 28.93 23.88
N VAL A 71 44.92 29.23 22.67
CA VAL A 71 44.15 29.10 21.43
C VAL A 71 44.59 27.83 20.70
N ALA A 72 43.68 26.88 20.55
CA ALA A 72 43.86 25.69 19.71
C ALA A 72 42.96 25.77 18.46
N LEU A 73 43.54 25.42 17.31
CA LEU A 73 42.90 25.53 16.01
C LEU A 73 42.79 24.13 15.37
N PRO A 74 41.67 23.41 15.57
CA PRO A 74 41.40 22.15 14.89
C PRO A 74 41.47 22.33 13.37
N VAL A 75 42.01 21.33 12.68
CA VAL A 75 41.97 21.25 11.22
C VAL A 75 40.53 21.05 10.75
N VAL A 76 40.17 21.64 9.61
CA VAL A 76 38.84 21.50 9.02
C VAL A 76 38.96 20.68 7.75
N PHE A 77 38.08 19.69 7.60
CA PHE A 77 37.88 18.95 6.36
C PHE A 77 36.54 19.35 5.78
N PHE A 78 36.56 19.94 4.59
CA PHE A 78 35.33 20.39 3.93
C PHE A 78 35.49 20.29 2.41
N SER A 79 34.45 19.77 1.74
CA SER A 79 34.43 19.58 0.28
C SER A 79 35.70 18.89 -0.26
N GLY A 80 36.16 17.84 0.43
CA GLY A 80 37.34 17.08 0.04
C GLY A 80 38.68 17.81 0.20
N ALA A 81 38.73 18.98 0.83
CA ALA A 81 39.96 19.74 1.09
C ALA A 81 40.22 19.89 2.59
N ARG A 82 41.50 20.09 2.94
CA ARG A 82 41.96 20.34 4.31
C ARG A 82 42.30 21.82 4.48
N TYR A 83 41.82 22.41 5.58
CA TYR A 83 42.06 23.80 5.95
C TYR A 83 42.73 23.88 7.32
N GLU A 84 43.71 24.77 7.43
CA GLU A 84 44.44 25.06 8.66
C GLU A 84 44.18 26.50 9.11
N GLY A 85 44.01 26.67 10.42
CA GLY A 85 43.81 27.98 11.03
C GLY A 85 45.14 28.65 11.38
N LYS A 86 45.19 29.97 11.25
CA LYS A 86 46.23 30.84 11.83
C LYS A 86 45.58 31.89 12.71
N SER A 87 46.07 32.02 13.93
CA SER A 87 45.61 33.02 14.89
C SER A 87 46.55 34.22 14.95
N SER A 88 46.00 35.40 15.22
CA SER A 88 46.78 36.62 15.50
C SER A 88 47.64 36.52 16.75
N ALA A 89 47.28 35.62 17.69
CA ALA A 89 48.07 35.32 18.88
C ALA A 89 47.86 33.85 19.33
N PRO A 90 48.88 33.18 19.90
CA PRO A 90 48.74 31.83 20.46
C PRO A 90 47.94 31.80 21.77
N GLU A 91 47.86 32.93 22.47
CA GLU A 91 47.08 33.10 23.69
C GLU A 91 46.28 34.41 23.65
N ALA A 92 45.06 34.37 24.20
CA ALA A 92 44.24 35.54 24.46
C ALA A 92 44.39 35.94 25.93
N VAL A 93 45.03 37.09 26.20
CA VAL A 93 45.18 37.63 27.55
C VAL A 93 44.04 38.58 27.85
N ILE A 94 43.25 38.26 28.86
CA ILE A 94 42.05 39.00 29.27
C ILE A 94 42.38 39.86 30.49
N TYR A 95 42.03 41.15 30.42
CA TYR A 95 42.17 42.09 31.52
C TYR A 95 40.78 42.53 32.02
N PRO A 96 40.62 42.81 33.33
CA PRO A 96 39.34 43.24 33.88
C PRO A 96 38.77 44.46 33.17
N GLY A 97 37.49 44.41 32.76
CA GLY A 97 36.79 45.52 32.11
C GLY A 97 37.33 45.96 30.73
N LYS A 98 38.32 45.25 30.15
CA LYS A 98 38.86 45.55 28.82
C LYS A 98 38.39 44.56 27.77
N THR A 99 38.38 45.02 26.52
CA THR A 99 38.12 44.18 25.35
C THR A 99 39.44 43.72 24.72
N THR A 100 39.59 42.40 24.56
CA THR A 100 40.67 41.75 23.81
C THR A 100 40.07 41.21 22.51
N THR A 101 40.76 41.41 21.38
CA THR A 101 40.32 40.88 20.07
C THR A 101 41.30 39.83 19.58
N LEU A 102 40.77 38.72 19.07
CA LEU A 102 41.52 37.61 18.48
C LEU A 102 41.01 37.36 17.06
N ASN A 103 41.90 37.44 16.07
CA ASN A 103 41.55 37.17 14.68
C ASN A 103 42.13 35.82 14.26
N VAL A 104 41.29 34.94 13.74
CA VAL A 104 41.68 33.62 13.24
C VAL A 104 41.24 33.49 11.79
N THR A 105 42.14 33.04 10.92
CA THR A 105 41.85 32.79 9.51
C THR A 105 42.20 31.37 9.12
N TYR A 106 41.24 30.67 8.54
CA TYR A 106 41.40 29.34 7.95
C TYR A 106 41.66 29.45 6.45
N THR A 107 42.70 28.75 5.99
CA THR A 107 43.07 28.67 4.56
C THR A 107 43.37 27.23 4.18
N SER A 108 43.19 26.88 2.90
CA SER A 108 43.58 25.56 2.40
C SER A 108 45.07 25.33 2.66
N ASP A 109 45.43 24.11 3.09
CA ASP A 109 46.83 23.75 3.36
C ASP A 109 47.68 23.63 2.08
N GLY A 110 47.05 23.57 0.91
CA GLY A 110 47.73 23.43 -0.38
C GLY A 110 48.18 22.00 -0.71
N GLY A 111 47.66 21.00 0.02
CA GLY A 111 47.85 19.58 -0.25
C GLY A 111 46.90 19.03 -1.33
N ALA A 112 46.74 17.70 -1.35
CA ALA A 112 45.70 17.05 -2.12
C ALA A 112 44.31 17.53 -1.70
N ARG A 113 43.37 17.48 -2.64
CA ARG A 113 41.95 17.78 -2.46
C ARG A 113 41.10 16.78 -3.24
N ASP A 114 39.79 16.85 -3.06
CA ASP A 114 38.81 16.04 -3.79
C ASP A 114 39.10 14.54 -3.69
N VAL A 115 39.58 14.05 -2.54
CA VAL A 115 39.75 12.61 -2.34
C VAL A 115 38.39 11.94 -2.36
N HIS A 116 38.23 10.93 -3.20
CA HIS A 116 36.98 10.19 -3.34
C HIS A 116 37.26 8.73 -3.71
N VAL A 117 36.26 7.89 -3.46
CA VAL A 117 36.29 6.48 -3.86
C VAL A 117 35.78 6.37 -5.29
N THR A 118 36.54 5.68 -6.14
CA THR A 118 36.15 5.42 -7.54
C THR A 118 35.56 4.03 -7.74
N ALA A 119 35.87 3.09 -6.85
CA ALA A 119 35.26 1.77 -6.81
C ALA A 119 35.36 1.15 -5.41
N VAL A 120 34.32 0.42 -5.01
CA VAL A 120 34.30 -0.36 -3.77
C VAL A 120 33.75 -1.75 -4.08
N THR A 121 34.39 -2.77 -3.52
CA THR A 121 33.99 -4.18 -3.63
C THR A 121 34.10 -4.84 -2.26
N GLN A 122 33.80 -6.14 -2.19
CA GLN A 122 33.97 -6.92 -0.95
C GLN A 122 35.42 -6.98 -0.46
N THR A 123 36.41 -6.89 -1.36
CA THR A 123 37.81 -7.16 -1.03
C THR A 123 38.78 -6.08 -1.51
N ALA A 124 38.28 -5.02 -2.14
CA ALA A 124 39.10 -3.94 -2.67
C ALA A 124 38.39 -2.58 -2.66
N ILE A 125 39.18 -1.53 -2.49
CA ILE A 125 38.78 -0.11 -2.57
C ILE A 125 39.75 0.61 -3.50
N SER A 126 39.22 1.40 -4.43
CA SER A 126 39.98 2.29 -5.31
C SER A 126 39.69 3.74 -4.96
N LEU A 127 40.74 4.55 -4.85
CA LEU A 127 40.64 5.98 -4.51
C LEU A 127 41.31 6.83 -5.58
N SER A 128 40.78 8.04 -5.78
CA SER A 128 41.37 9.08 -6.60
C SER A 128 41.31 10.42 -5.88
N TRP A 129 42.20 11.34 -6.25
CA TRP A 129 42.24 12.70 -5.72
C TRP A 129 42.81 13.68 -6.75
N THR A 130 42.65 14.97 -6.47
CA THR A 130 43.36 16.03 -7.17
C THR A 130 44.53 16.49 -6.31
N GLY A 131 45.66 16.85 -6.92
CA GLY A 131 46.72 17.47 -6.14
C GLY A 131 47.68 18.31 -6.98
N PRO A 132 48.56 19.08 -6.31
CA PRO A 132 49.41 20.05 -6.98
C PRO A 132 50.46 19.36 -7.87
N ALA A 133 50.82 20.04 -8.97
CA ALA A 133 51.85 19.56 -9.88
C ALA A 133 53.19 19.36 -9.15
N GLY A 134 53.85 18.22 -9.40
CA GLY A 134 55.12 17.87 -8.76
C GLY A 134 55.02 17.37 -7.31
N ALA A 135 53.81 17.19 -6.79
CA ALA A 135 53.62 16.59 -5.47
C ALA A 135 53.76 15.05 -5.51
N SER A 136 54.12 14.49 -4.36
CA SER A 136 54.14 13.05 -4.11
C SER A 136 53.25 12.70 -2.93
N TYR A 137 52.76 11.46 -2.87
CA TYR A 137 51.72 11.08 -1.93
C TYR A 137 52.07 9.81 -1.17
N ILE A 138 51.67 9.76 0.10
CA ILE A 138 51.66 8.54 0.91
C ILE A 138 50.22 8.30 1.35
N LEU A 139 49.69 7.13 1.04
CA LEU A 139 48.39 6.69 1.51
C LEU A 139 48.55 5.64 2.61
N ARG A 140 47.89 5.87 3.74
CA ARG A 140 47.88 4.95 4.88
C ARG A 140 46.46 4.51 5.20
N ARG A 141 46.28 3.21 5.43
CA ARG A 141 45.03 2.61 5.89
C ARG A 141 45.10 2.32 7.39
N GLY A 142 44.11 2.77 8.13
CA GLY A 142 43.77 2.33 9.48
C GLY A 142 42.57 1.38 9.48
N ALA A 143 42.47 0.55 10.51
CA ALA A 143 41.30 -0.30 10.73
C ALA A 143 40.20 0.50 11.46
N GLY A 144 38.93 0.29 11.09
CA GLY A 144 37.81 1.00 11.68
C GLY A 144 37.83 2.49 11.36
N GLN A 145 37.54 3.32 12.36
CA GLN A 145 37.45 4.79 12.25
C GLN A 145 38.73 5.53 12.68
N SER A 146 39.77 4.79 13.10
CA SER A 146 41.01 5.40 13.56
C SER A 146 41.90 5.78 12.38
N ALA A 147 41.83 7.05 11.99
CA ALA A 147 42.66 7.61 10.93
C ALA A 147 44.15 7.58 11.32
N PRO A 148 45.05 7.03 10.48
CA PRO A 148 46.49 7.21 10.65
C PRO A 148 46.86 8.70 10.67
N GLN A 149 47.58 9.15 11.69
CA GLN A 149 47.91 10.56 11.91
C GLN A 149 49.30 10.95 11.38
N SER A 150 50.11 9.98 10.98
CA SER A 150 51.44 10.23 10.41
C SER A 150 51.74 9.33 9.21
N PRO A 151 52.68 9.72 8.32
CA PRO A 151 53.08 8.91 7.18
C PRO A 151 53.72 7.57 7.54
N GLY A 152 54.00 7.27 8.81
CA GLY A 152 54.54 5.97 9.27
C GLY A 152 53.51 5.07 9.96
N GLN A 153 52.29 5.56 10.19
CA GLN A 153 51.25 4.84 10.94
C GLN A 153 50.34 4.04 9.99
N GLY A 154 49.84 2.89 10.46
CA GLY A 154 48.89 2.06 9.71
C GLY A 154 49.52 1.23 8.59
N THR A 155 48.70 0.63 7.74
CA THR A 155 49.15 -0.15 6.58
C THR A 155 49.41 0.78 5.39
N GLY A 156 50.55 0.60 4.70
CA GLY A 156 50.83 1.35 3.47
C GLY A 156 49.99 0.84 2.30
N VAL A 157 49.46 1.76 1.51
CA VAL A 157 48.70 1.46 0.28
C VAL A 157 49.48 2.01 -0.90
N SER A 158 49.63 1.20 -1.95
CA SER A 158 50.36 1.59 -3.16
C SER A 158 49.64 2.72 -3.89
N VAL A 159 50.40 3.77 -4.23
CA VAL A 159 49.91 4.95 -4.93
C VAL A 159 50.58 5.06 -6.30
N THR A 160 49.79 5.35 -7.33
CA THR A 160 50.25 5.62 -8.69
C THR A 160 49.69 6.96 -9.16
N GLY A 161 50.55 7.97 -9.23
CA GLY A 161 50.11 9.34 -9.54
C GLY A 161 49.15 9.86 -8.47
N THR A 162 47.91 10.15 -8.86
CA THR A 162 46.84 10.60 -7.96
C THR A 162 45.76 9.52 -7.71
N ASN A 163 46.13 8.25 -7.87
CA ASN A 163 45.22 7.12 -7.66
C ASN A 163 45.85 6.07 -6.75
N ALA A 164 45.01 5.30 -6.06
CA ALA A 164 45.41 4.15 -5.29
C ALA A 164 44.39 3.01 -5.43
N ALA A 165 44.87 1.77 -5.38
CA ALA A 165 44.04 0.58 -5.30
C ALA A 165 44.51 -0.27 -4.12
N ASP A 166 43.60 -0.52 -3.20
CA ASP A 166 43.83 -1.33 -2.02
C ASP A 166 43.04 -2.63 -2.13
N SER A 167 43.70 -3.76 -1.89
CA SER A 167 43.14 -5.10 -2.11
C SER A 167 43.41 -6.00 -0.91
N ASN A 168 42.78 -7.18 -0.88
CA ASN A 168 42.82 -8.13 0.25
C ASN A 168 42.18 -7.55 1.52
N LEU A 169 41.11 -6.76 1.34
CA LEU A 169 40.28 -6.26 2.42
C LEU A 169 39.25 -7.30 2.85
N ALA A 170 38.77 -7.19 4.08
CA ALA A 170 37.65 -7.98 4.56
C ALA A 170 36.32 -7.34 4.12
N ALA A 171 35.33 -8.17 3.79
CA ALA A 171 33.98 -7.72 3.41
C ALA A 171 33.28 -7.05 4.59
N GLY A 172 32.41 -6.06 4.31
CA GLY A 172 31.61 -5.35 5.31
C GLY A 172 32.42 -4.67 6.40
N THR A 173 33.68 -4.33 6.11
CA THR A 173 34.64 -3.82 7.09
C THR A 173 34.95 -2.36 6.82
N LYS A 174 34.95 -1.57 7.91
CA LYS A 174 35.28 -0.14 7.87
C LYS A 174 36.79 0.05 7.86
N TYR A 175 37.25 0.90 6.95
CA TYR A 175 38.63 1.34 6.83
C TYR A 175 38.69 2.86 6.76
N THR A 176 39.71 3.44 7.38
CA THR A 176 39.98 4.87 7.29
C THR A 176 41.29 5.08 6.55
N TYR A 177 41.27 5.90 5.51
CA TYR A 177 42.43 6.23 4.72
C TYR A 177 42.91 7.65 5.03
N SER A 178 44.22 7.79 5.22
CA SER A 178 44.90 9.06 5.45
C SER A 178 45.88 9.31 4.32
N LEU A 179 45.57 10.33 3.51
CA LEU A 179 46.40 10.77 2.39
C LEU A 179 47.31 11.92 2.84
N PHE A 180 48.62 11.70 2.77
CA PHE A 180 49.64 12.70 3.04
C PHE A 180 50.23 13.19 1.73
N THR A 181 50.36 14.51 1.58
CA THR A 181 50.91 15.14 0.37
C THR A 181 52.26 15.76 0.70
N PHE A 182 53.31 15.36 -0.01
CA PHE A 182 54.60 16.03 0.05
C PHE A 182 54.73 16.97 -1.15
N HIS A 183 54.78 18.28 -0.87
CA HIS A 183 54.83 19.33 -1.89
C HIS A 183 55.64 20.52 -1.35
N ASN A 184 56.48 21.13 -2.20
CA ASN A 184 57.37 22.24 -1.82
C ASN A 184 58.24 21.96 -0.57
N LYS A 185 58.79 20.74 -0.47
CA LYS A 185 59.62 20.26 0.66
C LYS A 185 58.90 20.15 2.01
N ASN A 186 57.58 20.29 2.04
CA ASN A 186 56.76 20.19 3.24
C ASN A 186 55.74 19.05 3.11
N TRP A 187 55.45 18.40 4.23
CA TRP A 187 54.34 17.46 4.35
C TRP A 187 53.05 18.21 4.71
N HIS A 188 51.98 17.88 4.00
CA HIS A 188 50.61 18.32 4.20
C HIS A 188 49.72 17.10 4.50
N GLY A 189 48.60 17.30 5.18
CA GLY A 189 47.67 16.23 5.56
C GLY A 189 47.80 15.75 7.02
N PRO A 190 47.11 14.66 7.38
CA PRO A 190 46.39 13.77 6.47
C PRO A 190 45.07 14.38 6.00
N LEU A 191 44.72 14.15 4.72
CA LEU A 191 43.35 14.21 4.24
C LEU A 191 42.69 12.85 4.49
N VAL A 192 41.59 12.82 5.25
CA VAL A 192 41.02 11.60 5.79
C VAL A 192 39.70 11.24 5.09
N ILE A 193 39.52 9.98 4.75
CA ILE A 193 38.27 9.43 4.20
C ILE A 193 37.96 8.08 4.85
N THR A 194 36.70 7.87 5.23
CA THR A 194 36.23 6.61 5.83
C THR A 194 35.36 5.85 4.85
N VAL A 195 35.68 4.58 4.61
CA VAL A 195 35.05 3.72 3.61
C VAL A 195 34.70 2.38 4.24
N SER A 196 33.50 1.88 4.00
CA SER A 196 33.08 0.51 4.31
C SER A 196 33.11 -0.32 3.03
N THR A 197 33.76 -1.49 3.05
CA THR A 197 33.73 -2.44 1.93
C THR A 197 32.35 -3.06 1.78
N THR A 198 32.04 -3.55 0.58
CA THR A 198 30.78 -4.25 0.32
C THR A 198 30.67 -5.46 1.25
N PRO A 199 29.55 -5.66 1.96
CA PRO A 199 29.38 -6.84 2.79
C PRO A 199 29.12 -8.10 1.96
N ALA A 200 29.14 -9.26 2.62
CA ALA A 200 28.66 -10.50 2.02
C ALA A 200 27.15 -10.38 1.72
N ALA A 201 26.68 -11.10 0.70
CA ALA A 201 25.25 -11.18 0.38
C ALA A 201 24.44 -11.62 1.63
N GLY A 202 23.27 -11.02 1.81
CA GLY A 202 22.39 -11.26 2.96
C GLY A 202 22.78 -10.52 4.25
N SER A 203 23.80 -9.66 4.20
CA SER A 203 24.15 -8.77 5.30
C SER A 203 23.17 -7.60 5.42
N THR A 204 22.96 -7.12 6.64
CA THR A 204 22.21 -5.89 6.94
C THR A 204 23.14 -4.66 7.07
N SER A 205 24.41 -4.77 6.70
CA SER A 205 25.35 -3.63 6.71
C SER A 205 25.30 -2.86 5.39
N ALA A 206 25.54 -1.56 5.43
CA ALA A 206 25.70 -0.77 4.21
C ALA A 206 27.18 -0.69 3.76
N THR A 207 27.39 -0.64 2.45
CA THR A 207 28.59 -0.08 1.83
C THR A 207 28.47 1.43 1.90
N TYR A 208 29.47 2.17 2.37
CA TYR A 208 29.38 3.62 2.42
C TYR A 208 30.74 4.30 2.37
N VAL A 209 30.73 5.55 1.93
CA VAL A 209 31.82 6.51 2.04
C VAL A 209 31.29 7.69 2.84
N ALA A 210 31.84 7.90 4.03
CA ALA A 210 31.38 8.99 4.89
C ALA A 210 31.98 10.32 4.42
N GLU A 211 31.18 11.39 4.49
CA GLU A 211 31.72 12.74 4.37
C GLU A 211 32.77 12.95 5.49
N PRO A 212 33.96 13.50 5.21
CA PRO A 212 35.02 13.65 6.20
C PRO A 212 34.64 14.39 7.49
N SER A 213 33.63 15.26 7.43
CA SER A 213 33.13 16.02 8.57
C SER A 213 32.15 15.23 9.46
N THR A 214 31.68 14.06 9.01
CA THR A 214 30.67 13.25 9.69
C THR A 214 31.18 12.72 11.02
N PHE A 215 30.48 13.06 12.10
CA PHE A 215 30.78 12.59 13.43
C PHE A 215 29.98 11.32 13.77
N PHE A 216 30.66 10.17 13.81
CA PHE A 216 30.06 8.92 14.28
C PHE A 216 30.19 8.81 15.80
N ALA A 217 29.15 9.20 16.53
CA ALA A 217 29.16 9.15 17.98
C ALA A 217 29.09 7.71 18.48
N LYS A 218 29.90 7.38 19.48
CA LYS A 218 29.78 6.16 20.28
C LYS A 218 29.04 6.48 21.56
N ALA A 219 28.44 5.47 22.18
CA ALA A 219 27.80 5.65 23.48
C ALA A 219 28.75 6.26 24.54
N ALA A 220 30.05 5.92 24.48
CA ALA A 220 31.07 6.46 25.37
C ALA A 220 31.40 7.95 25.12
N ASP A 221 31.03 8.50 23.96
CA ASP A 221 31.25 9.91 23.64
C ASP A 221 30.13 10.80 24.22
N LEU A 222 29.02 10.19 24.65
CA LEU A 222 27.79 10.89 25.04
C LEU A 222 27.57 10.82 26.55
N SER A 223 27.46 11.98 27.20
CA SER A 223 27.09 12.11 28.61
C SER A 223 25.58 12.06 28.81
N SER A 224 24.80 12.68 27.91
CA SER A 224 23.35 12.64 27.92
C SER A 224 22.78 12.98 26.55
N VAL A 225 21.58 12.50 26.27
CA VAL A 225 20.83 12.76 25.04
C VAL A 225 19.40 13.09 25.42
N THR A 226 18.82 14.14 24.81
CA THR A 226 17.44 14.58 25.05
C THR A 226 16.79 14.97 23.72
N THR A 227 15.54 14.56 23.49
CA THR A 227 14.78 14.95 22.29
C THR A 227 14.16 16.34 22.47
N THR A 228 14.09 17.14 21.40
CA THR A 228 13.57 18.52 21.44
C THR A 228 12.30 18.70 20.60
N GLY A 229 11.68 17.61 20.15
CA GLY A 229 10.51 17.59 19.26
C GLY A 229 10.87 17.73 17.78
N THR A 230 11.77 18.65 17.43
CA THR A 230 12.26 18.87 16.04
C THR A 230 13.68 18.33 15.79
N GLY A 231 14.29 17.73 16.81
CA GLY A 231 15.67 17.28 16.78
C GLY A 231 16.15 16.69 18.10
N VAL A 232 17.46 16.73 18.32
CA VAL A 232 18.11 16.13 19.48
C VAL A 232 19.14 17.09 20.08
N GLN A 233 19.15 17.21 21.40
CA GLN A 233 20.24 17.84 22.14
C GLN A 233 21.12 16.77 22.79
N VAL A 234 22.42 16.90 22.61
CA VAL A 234 23.44 15.97 23.09
C VAL A 234 24.43 16.71 23.98
N VAL A 235 24.83 16.09 25.09
CA VAL A 235 25.97 16.56 25.88
C VAL A 235 27.13 15.59 25.69
N LEU A 236 28.24 16.08 25.18
CA LEU A 236 29.46 15.31 24.95
C LEU A 236 30.24 15.10 26.26
N VAL A 237 30.89 13.94 26.35
CA VAL A 237 31.89 13.67 27.39
C VAL A 237 33.09 14.61 27.19
N ALA A 238 33.72 15.02 28.29
CA ALA A 238 34.87 15.91 28.22
C ALA A 238 36.02 15.26 27.43
N GLY A 239 36.62 16.03 26.52
CA GLY A 239 37.72 15.57 25.66
C GLY A 239 37.27 14.97 24.31
N VAL A 240 35.96 14.77 24.10
CA VAL A 240 35.42 14.42 22.78
C VAL A 240 35.57 15.62 21.83
N PRO A 241 36.10 15.45 20.60
CA PRO A 241 36.19 16.52 19.63
C PRO A 241 34.82 17.13 19.33
N VAL A 242 34.76 18.45 19.31
CA VAL A 242 33.49 19.16 19.08
C VAL A 242 33.20 19.19 17.58
N PRO A 243 32.03 18.69 17.15
CA PRO A 243 31.68 18.68 15.74
C PRO A 243 31.47 20.10 15.21
N PHE A 244 31.61 20.27 13.90
CA PHE A 244 31.45 21.57 13.25
C PHE A 244 29.97 21.90 13.06
N LEU A 245 29.63 23.20 13.12
CA LEU A 245 28.30 23.65 12.68
C LEU A 245 28.08 23.23 11.22
N GLY A 246 26.92 22.64 10.94
CA GLY A 246 26.56 22.12 9.62
C GLY A 246 27.12 20.73 9.28
N SER A 247 27.96 20.13 10.14
CA SER A 247 28.40 18.73 9.95
C SER A 247 27.32 17.74 10.37
N ALA A 248 27.26 16.58 9.72
CA ALA A 248 26.41 15.49 10.14
C ALA A 248 26.96 14.80 11.40
N MET A 249 26.05 14.37 12.26
CA MET A 249 26.32 13.59 13.46
C MET A 249 25.38 12.39 13.47
N ILE A 250 25.96 11.20 13.56
CA ILE A 250 25.24 9.94 13.68
C ILE A 250 25.29 9.51 15.15
N LEU A 251 24.14 9.50 15.80
CA LEU A 251 23.98 9.03 17.16
C LEU A 251 23.61 7.53 17.17
N PRO A 252 24.19 6.75 18.09
CA PRO A 252 23.91 5.33 18.19
C PRO A 252 22.54 5.09 18.83
N VAL A 253 22.02 3.88 18.62
CA VAL A 253 20.84 3.37 19.34
C VAL A 253 21.07 3.44 20.85
N SER A 254 20.07 3.96 21.58
CA SER A 254 20.08 4.10 23.03
C SER A 254 18.65 4.05 23.58
N GLY A 255 18.49 4.01 24.91
CA GLY A 255 17.16 4.06 25.52
C GLY A 255 16.36 5.34 25.18
N THR A 256 17.05 6.48 25.05
CA THR A 256 16.41 7.76 24.66
C THR A 256 16.20 7.88 23.16
N LEU A 257 17.09 7.28 22.37
CA LEU A 257 16.98 7.21 20.91
C LEU A 257 16.97 5.75 20.51
N PRO A 258 15.82 5.07 20.58
CA PRO A 258 15.71 3.68 20.12
C PRO A 258 16.23 3.53 18.69
N GLY A 259 16.18 4.65 17.92
CA GLY A 259 16.56 4.86 16.51
C GLY A 259 18.01 5.04 16.17
N GLY A 260 18.80 5.38 17.18
CA GLY A 260 19.83 6.37 16.91
C GLY A 260 19.21 7.65 16.34
N PHE A 261 20.05 8.48 15.73
CA PHE A 261 19.60 9.70 15.06
C PHE A 261 20.66 10.15 14.08
N LEU A 262 20.27 10.45 12.84
CA LEU A 262 21.11 11.18 11.91
C LEU A 262 20.67 12.63 11.93
N GLY A 263 21.57 13.51 12.34
CA GLY A 263 21.28 14.93 12.44
C GLY A 263 22.39 15.81 11.90
N VAL A 264 22.04 17.04 11.56
CA VAL A 264 22.99 18.10 11.24
C VAL A 264 23.15 19.00 12.45
N VAL A 265 24.40 19.33 12.79
CA VAL A 265 24.72 20.20 13.93
C VAL A 265 24.26 21.63 13.66
N SER A 266 23.21 22.07 14.36
CA SER A 266 22.61 23.39 14.21
C SER A 266 23.14 24.40 15.23
N ALA A 267 23.56 23.95 16.41
CA ALA A 267 24.16 24.79 17.43
C ALA A 267 25.15 24.02 18.31
N VAL A 268 26.11 24.75 18.87
CA VAL A 268 27.08 24.25 19.86
C VAL A 268 27.13 25.27 21.00
N SER A 269 27.11 24.80 22.25
CA SER A 269 27.23 25.66 23.43
C SER A 269 28.61 26.30 23.51
N ALA A 270 28.71 27.40 24.27
CA ALA A 270 29.96 28.13 24.44
C ALA A 270 31.10 27.25 24.99
N ASP A 271 30.80 26.25 25.81
CA ASP A 271 31.78 25.31 26.38
C ASP A 271 32.12 24.12 25.45
N GLY A 272 31.48 24.04 24.28
CA GLY A 272 31.67 22.98 23.31
C GLY A 272 31.06 21.63 23.66
N ARG A 273 30.33 21.53 24.78
CA ARG A 273 29.85 20.24 25.26
C ARG A 273 28.44 19.92 24.79
N THR A 274 27.57 20.92 24.72
CA THR A 274 26.18 20.73 24.33
C THR A 274 26.03 21.02 22.84
N VAL A 275 25.48 20.06 22.11
CA VAL A 275 25.27 20.12 20.67
C VAL A 275 23.79 19.97 20.39
N ALA A 276 23.22 20.87 19.61
CA ALA A 276 21.86 20.74 19.08
C ALA A 276 21.93 20.20 17.65
N LEU A 277 21.11 19.21 17.37
CA LEU A 277 20.97 18.55 16.08
C LEU A 277 19.56 18.78 15.55
N VAL A 278 19.45 19.12 14.28
CA VAL A 278 18.20 19.02 13.50
C VAL A 278 18.26 17.75 12.65
N ALA A 279 17.11 17.22 12.24
CA ALA A 279 17.08 16.01 11.40
C ALA A 279 17.91 16.21 10.12
N GLY A 280 18.76 15.23 9.81
CA GLY A 280 19.62 15.21 8.62
C GLY A 280 19.28 14.02 7.71
N GLY A 281 19.59 14.14 6.43
CA GLY A 281 19.47 13.08 5.44
C GLY A 281 20.78 12.32 5.22
N LEU A 282 20.71 11.15 4.56
CA LEU A 282 21.91 10.36 4.23
C LEU A 282 22.94 11.16 3.42
N SER A 283 22.50 12.10 2.58
CA SER A 283 23.38 12.98 1.82
C SER A 283 24.19 13.95 2.68
N ASP A 284 23.77 14.24 3.90
CA ASP A 284 24.52 15.10 4.82
C ASP A 284 25.69 14.36 5.47
N ALA A 285 25.61 13.02 5.56
CA ALA A 285 26.62 12.17 6.21
C ALA A 285 27.47 11.35 5.24
N PHE A 286 26.96 11.08 4.03
CA PHE A 286 27.57 10.12 3.12
C PHE A 286 27.74 10.69 1.73
N ASP A 287 28.94 10.47 1.20
CA ASP A 287 29.33 10.73 -0.18
C ASP A 287 28.93 9.59 -1.12
N TYR A 288 28.86 8.38 -0.55
CA TYR A 288 28.31 7.19 -1.17
C TYR A 288 27.63 6.36 -0.08
N TYR A 289 26.46 5.80 -0.37
CA TYR A 289 25.77 4.88 0.52
C TYR A 289 25.04 3.85 -0.32
N GLU A 290 25.27 2.57 -0.07
CA GLU A 290 24.58 1.47 -0.73
C GLU A 290 24.20 0.43 0.32
N LEU A 291 22.91 0.14 0.41
CA LEU A 291 22.38 -0.91 1.26
C LEU A 291 21.57 -1.84 0.38
N SER A 292 21.96 -3.11 0.35
CA SER A 292 21.24 -4.16 -0.35
C SER A 292 20.96 -5.27 0.65
N VAL A 293 19.68 -5.51 0.90
CA VAL A 293 19.17 -6.56 1.76
C VAL A 293 18.56 -7.61 0.84
N ASP A 294 19.13 -8.82 0.89
CA ASP A 294 18.64 -9.99 0.15
C ASP A 294 17.17 -10.28 0.50
N SER A 295 16.54 -11.14 -0.30
CA SER A 295 15.14 -11.50 -0.16
C SER A 295 14.79 -11.88 1.29
N PHE A 296 13.98 -11.07 1.94
CA PHE A 296 13.32 -11.40 3.19
C PHE A 296 11.92 -11.96 2.88
N THR A 297 11.42 -12.86 3.71
CA THR A 297 10.04 -13.34 3.61
C THR A 297 9.52 -13.79 4.97
N THR A 298 8.23 -13.59 5.21
CA THR A 298 7.51 -14.17 6.35
C THR A 298 7.14 -15.64 6.11
N ASP A 299 7.25 -16.12 4.87
CA ASP A 299 7.11 -17.53 4.49
C ASP A 299 8.18 -17.95 3.44
N PRO A 300 9.21 -18.71 3.85
CA PRO A 300 10.26 -19.20 2.97
C PRO A 300 9.78 -20.08 1.82
N SER A 301 8.59 -20.70 1.93
CA SER A 301 8.04 -21.60 0.91
C SER A 301 7.55 -20.88 -0.34
N LEU A 302 7.55 -19.55 -0.34
CA LEU A 302 6.97 -18.68 -1.36
C LEU A 302 7.99 -17.78 -2.06
N LEU A 303 9.29 -17.95 -1.79
CA LEU A 303 10.33 -17.37 -2.64
C LEU A 303 10.20 -17.95 -4.05
N PRO A 304 10.18 -17.15 -5.12
CA PRO A 304 10.29 -17.70 -6.46
C PRO A 304 11.58 -18.53 -6.54
N THR A 305 11.50 -19.76 -7.02
CA THR A 305 12.70 -20.50 -7.42
C THR A 305 13.47 -19.60 -8.39
N PRO A 306 14.79 -19.41 -8.22
CA PRO A 306 15.54 -18.46 -9.04
C PRO A 306 15.28 -18.74 -10.52
N VAL A 307 14.67 -17.80 -11.23
CA VAL A 307 14.71 -17.78 -12.69
C VAL A 307 16.19 -17.63 -13.04
N PRO A 308 16.78 -18.49 -13.89
CA PRO A 308 18.17 -18.35 -14.30
C PRO A 308 18.35 -16.93 -14.85
N THR A 309 19.24 -16.15 -14.23
CA THR A 309 19.61 -14.81 -14.68
C THR A 309 19.88 -14.81 -16.18
N ALA A 310 19.25 -13.87 -16.90
CA ALA A 310 19.57 -13.58 -18.29
C ALA A 310 21.08 -13.31 -18.43
N PRO A 311 21.71 -13.69 -19.56
CA PRO A 311 23.15 -13.50 -19.76
C PRO A 311 23.52 -12.02 -19.73
N ASP A 312 24.62 -11.72 -19.04
CA ASP A 312 25.33 -10.45 -19.01
C ASP A 312 25.48 -9.81 -20.42
N PRO A 313 25.08 -8.54 -20.64
CA PRO A 313 25.22 -7.85 -21.93
C PRO A 313 26.67 -7.61 -22.37
N GLY A 314 27.68 -7.95 -21.55
CA GLY A 314 29.09 -7.58 -21.77
C GLY A 314 30.01 -8.63 -22.40
N LYS A 315 29.56 -9.86 -22.72
CA LYS A 315 30.47 -10.91 -23.20
C LYS A 315 30.35 -11.14 -24.73
N PRO A 316 31.42 -10.97 -25.53
CA PRO A 316 31.38 -11.32 -26.94
C PRO A 316 31.13 -12.83 -27.10
N SER A 317 30.10 -13.15 -27.89
CA SER A 317 29.69 -14.50 -28.25
C SER A 317 30.86 -15.28 -28.86
N ALA A 318 31.29 -16.34 -28.16
CA ALA A 318 32.17 -17.34 -28.74
C ALA A 318 31.29 -18.37 -29.46
N THR A 319 31.40 -18.40 -30.78
CA THR A 319 30.80 -19.36 -31.69
C THR A 319 31.11 -20.79 -31.25
N VAL A 320 30.09 -21.59 -30.96
CA VAL A 320 30.24 -23.05 -30.81
C VAL A 320 29.47 -23.75 -31.92
N THR A 321 30.22 -24.20 -32.90
CA THR A 321 29.91 -25.31 -33.80
C THR A 321 29.66 -26.57 -32.96
N ALA A 322 28.53 -27.23 -33.17
CA ALA A 322 28.34 -28.64 -32.80
C ALA A 322 29.34 -29.52 -33.61
N PRO A 323 29.74 -30.73 -33.18
CA PRO A 323 28.75 -31.83 -33.13
C PRO A 323 29.02 -33.04 -32.19
N VAL A 324 27.99 -33.91 -32.13
CA VAL A 324 27.95 -35.39 -31.90
C VAL A 324 28.27 -36.02 -30.52
N SER A 325 27.23 -36.68 -30.00
CA SER A 325 27.11 -37.96 -29.25
C SER A 325 28.29 -38.56 -28.47
N ALA A 326 28.06 -38.94 -27.20
CA ALA A 326 28.11 -40.33 -26.72
C ALA A 326 27.88 -40.50 -25.19
N LYS A 327 27.02 -41.48 -24.88
CA LYS A 327 27.03 -42.46 -23.76
C LYS A 327 27.16 -42.03 -22.29
N ALA A 328 26.15 -42.49 -21.55
CA ALA A 328 26.12 -42.76 -20.12
C ALA A 328 27.30 -43.59 -19.62
N THR A 329 27.76 -43.31 -18.40
CA THR A 329 28.18 -44.34 -17.43
C THR A 329 27.95 -43.85 -16.00
N SER A 330 27.36 -44.75 -15.22
CA SER A 330 27.12 -44.69 -13.79
C SER A 330 28.40 -44.72 -12.97
N SER A 331 28.43 -44.02 -11.83
CA SER A 331 29.18 -44.48 -10.66
C SER A 331 28.51 -44.01 -9.37
N LYS A 332 28.00 -44.98 -8.62
CA LYS A 332 27.58 -44.88 -7.21
C LYS A 332 28.77 -44.46 -6.36
N VAL A 333 28.58 -43.44 -5.52
CA VAL A 333 29.30 -43.33 -4.23
C VAL A 333 28.28 -42.97 -3.16
N THR A 334 28.16 -43.87 -2.19
CA THR A 334 27.30 -43.77 -1.00
C THR A 334 27.81 -42.67 -0.06
N PRO A 335 26.95 -41.82 0.53
CA PRO A 335 27.37 -40.73 1.41
C PRO A 335 27.54 -41.20 2.86
N GLN A 336 28.67 -40.81 3.47
CA GLN A 336 28.92 -40.95 4.90
C GLN A 336 28.52 -39.64 5.60
N GLN A 337 27.47 -39.68 6.42
CA GLN A 337 27.05 -38.61 7.33
C GLN A 337 28.12 -38.33 8.40
N PRO A 338 28.25 -37.05 8.81
CA PRO A 338 28.18 -36.73 10.24
C PRO A 338 26.91 -35.94 10.58
N LYS A 339 26.27 -36.42 11.64
CA LYS A 339 25.11 -35.85 12.31
C LYS A 339 25.48 -34.58 13.05
N THR A 340 24.74 -33.49 12.82
CA THR A 340 24.14 -32.60 13.83
C THR A 340 23.27 -31.56 13.12
N ALA A 341 22.03 -31.94 12.80
CA ALA A 341 21.00 -30.98 12.41
C ALA A 341 20.29 -30.51 13.69
N VAL A 342 20.50 -29.24 14.05
CA VAL A 342 19.61 -28.53 14.95
C VAL A 342 18.28 -28.38 14.20
N LYS A 343 17.21 -29.00 14.72
CA LYS A 343 15.86 -28.82 14.20
C LYS A 343 15.43 -27.37 14.38
N SER A 344 15.47 -26.59 13.31
CA SER A 344 14.71 -25.35 13.18
C SER A 344 13.25 -25.71 12.93
N THR A 345 12.45 -25.75 13.99
CA THR A 345 10.99 -25.69 13.87
C THR A 345 10.59 -24.27 13.49
N ALA A 346 10.57 -23.99 12.18
CA ALA A 346 9.83 -22.84 11.66
C ALA A 346 8.34 -23.14 11.85
N LYS A 347 7.79 -22.64 12.95
CA LYS A 347 6.36 -22.67 13.21
C LYS A 347 5.78 -21.56 12.33
N GLY A 348 5.18 -21.93 11.19
CA GLY A 348 4.38 -20.99 10.40
C GLY A 348 3.36 -20.33 11.33
N LEU A 349 3.32 -19.00 11.32
CA LEU A 349 2.31 -18.22 12.03
C LEU A 349 0.96 -18.53 11.39
N ALA A 350 0.27 -19.53 11.92
CA ALA A 350 -1.14 -19.73 11.61
C ALA A 350 -1.91 -18.54 12.15
N ALA A 351 -2.59 -17.81 11.27
CA ALA A 351 -3.59 -16.83 11.68
C ALA A 351 -4.59 -17.50 12.65
N PRO A 352 -5.04 -16.81 13.73
CA PRO A 352 -6.11 -17.34 14.55
C PRO A 352 -7.31 -17.66 13.66
N ALA A 353 -7.99 -18.79 13.92
CA ALA A 353 -9.18 -19.15 13.18
C ALA A 353 -10.19 -17.99 13.27
N ALA A 354 -10.47 -17.35 12.15
CA ALA A 354 -11.28 -16.13 12.03
C ALA A 354 -12.79 -16.36 12.27
N THR A 355 -13.15 -17.42 12.99
CA THR A 355 -14.53 -17.69 13.39
C THR A 355 -15.04 -16.74 14.47
N SER A 356 -14.18 -15.93 15.11
CA SER A 356 -14.58 -15.11 16.26
C SER A 356 -14.37 -13.60 16.15
N LEU A 357 -13.89 -13.05 15.02
CA LEU A 357 -13.53 -11.62 14.93
C LEU A 357 -14.57 -10.75 14.21
N CYS A 358 -15.41 -11.32 13.33
CA CYS A 358 -16.55 -10.61 12.74
C CYS A 358 -17.88 -10.82 13.52
N GLY A 359 -17.84 -11.50 14.69
CA GLY A 359 -19.00 -11.74 15.56
C GLY A 359 -20.04 -12.72 15.00
N ASP A 360 -20.64 -13.53 15.88
CA ASP A 360 -21.93 -14.15 15.60
C ASP A 360 -22.98 -13.04 15.60
N VAL A 361 -23.33 -12.50 14.42
CA VAL A 361 -24.44 -11.57 14.27
C VAL A 361 -25.73 -12.40 14.36
N GLY A 362 -26.62 -12.02 15.29
CA GLY A 362 -27.72 -12.85 15.78
C GLY A 362 -28.54 -13.58 14.71
N VAL A 363 -28.78 -14.87 14.96
CA VAL A 363 -29.65 -15.84 14.25
C VAL A 363 -29.36 -16.03 12.74
N SER A 364 -28.82 -17.22 12.44
CA SER A 364 -28.63 -17.92 11.15
C SER A 364 -27.51 -17.53 10.17
N GLN A 365 -26.62 -16.58 10.44
CA GLN A 365 -25.62 -16.14 9.45
C GLN A 365 -24.19 -16.60 9.80
N LYS A 366 -23.51 -17.30 8.89
CA LYS A 366 -22.15 -17.85 9.09
C LYS A 366 -21.19 -17.38 8.00
N VAL A 367 -20.33 -16.40 8.30
CA VAL A 367 -19.24 -15.98 7.41
C VAL A 367 -17.95 -16.69 7.85
N THR A 368 -17.43 -17.59 7.01
CA THR A 368 -16.10 -18.21 7.24
C THR A 368 -15.11 -17.64 6.25
N PHE A 369 -14.11 -16.90 6.73
CA PHE A 369 -13.05 -16.29 5.91
C PHE A 369 -11.70 -16.54 6.57
N SER A 370 -10.72 -17.14 5.90
CA SER A 370 -9.43 -17.51 6.53
C SER A 370 -8.25 -17.14 5.63
N PRO A 371 -7.91 -15.84 5.52
CA PRO A 371 -6.78 -15.42 4.71
C PRO A 371 -5.46 -15.82 5.38
N SER A 372 -4.52 -16.32 4.60
CA SER A 372 -3.10 -16.32 4.96
C SER A 372 -2.40 -15.27 4.10
N ILE A 373 -1.63 -14.37 4.69
CA ILE A 373 -0.74 -13.45 3.97
C ILE A 373 0.70 -13.82 4.28
N ALA A 374 1.49 -14.00 3.22
CA ALA A 374 2.94 -14.05 3.29
C ALA A 374 3.52 -12.88 2.53
N LEU A 375 4.52 -12.23 3.10
CA LEU A 375 5.16 -11.03 2.56
C LEU A 375 6.63 -11.32 2.37
N GLY A 376 7.15 -11.06 1.17
CA GLY A 376 8.58 -11.14 0.91
C GLY A 376 9.06 -10.19 -0.16
N GLY A 377 10.33 -9.84 -0.09
CA GLY A 377 10.89 -8.75 -0.88
C GLY A 377 12.40 -8.65 -0.77
N ASP A 378 13.00 -7.95 -1.71
CA ASP A 378 14.37 -7.44 -1.60
C ASP A 378 14.33 -5.92 -1.41
N PHE A 379 15.35 -5.38 -0.75
CA PHE A 379 15.50 -3.94 -0.60
C PHE A 379 16.88 -3.52 -1.07
N ALA A 380 16.93 -2.59 -2.01
CA ALA A 380 18.17 -1.96 -2.43
C ALA A 380 18.03 -0.44 -2.42
N THR A 381 18.99 0.26 -1.83
CA THR A 381 19.12 1.70 -1.95
C THR A 381 20.54 2.10 -2.29
N LYS A 382 20.69 3.13 -3.13
CA LYS A 382 21.97 3.68 -3.53
C LYS A 382 21.93 5.21 -3.59
N LEU A 383 22.93 5.82 -2.97
CA LEU A 383 23.30 7.23 -3.02
C LEU A 383 24.74 7.32 -3.54
N ASP A 384 24.98 8.20 -4.51
CA ASP A 384 26.30 8.42 -5.08
C ASP A 384 26.44 9.90 -5.51
N LYS A 385 27.29 10.66 -4.82
CA LYS A 385 27.52 12.09 -5.11
C LYS A 385 28.50 12.35 -6.26
N TYR A 386 29.25 11.35 -6.73
CA TYR A 386 30.44 11.55 -7.57
C TYR A 386 30.32 11.02 -9.01
N ASN A 387 29.30 10.22 -9.33
CA ASN A 387 29.11 9.66 -10.68
C ASN A 387 28.58 10.64 -11.75
N PHE A 388 28.48 11.95 -11.47
CA PHE A 388 28.02 12.96 -12.41
C PHE A 388 29.12 13.97 -12.79
N LEU A 389 29.85 13.70 -13.90
CA LEU A 389 30.68 14.64 -14.67
C LEU A 389 31.49 15.70 -13.85
N GLY A 390 32.00 15.32 -12.67
CA GLY A 390 32.83 16.19 -11.83
C GLY A 390 32.11 17.33 -11.10
N VAL A 391 30.78 17.27 -10.93
CA VAL A 391 30.01 18.22 -10.11
C VAL A 391 29.30 17.49 -8.97
N SER A 392 29.54 17.93 -7.73
CA SER A 392 28.92 17.41 -6.50
C SER A 392 27.44 17.82 -6.41
N VAL A 393 26.59 17.24 -7.26
CA VAL A 393 25.13 17.33 -7.15
C VAL A 393 24.60 15.92 -6.91
N PRO A 394 23.85 15.65 -5.82
CA PRO A 394 23.30 14.32 -5.55
C PRO A 394 22.37 13.88 -6.70
N ASP A 395 22.72 12.81 -7.41
CA ASP A 395 21.90 12.28 -8.52
C ASP A 395 20.71 11.43 -8.03
N GLY A 396 20.42 11.45 -6.72
CA GLY A 396 19.24 10.85 -6.10
C GLY A 396 19.53 9.66 -5.17
N ALA A 397 18.56 9.33 -4.33
CA ALA A 397 18.55 8.14 -3.50
C ALA A 397 17.58 7.13 -4.14
N SER A 398 18.09 6.21 -4.97
CA SER A 398 17.22 5.17 -5.55
C SER A 398 16.80 4.18 -4.46
N MET A 399 15.57 3.68 -4.53
CA MET A 399 15.05 2.62 -3.66
C MET A 399 14.30 1.61 -4.52
N SER A 400 14.65 0.33 -4.47
CA SER A 400 13.89 -0.76 -5.09
C SER A 400 13.36 -1.69 -4.00
N LEU A 401 12.06 -1.95 -4.03
CA LEU A 401 11.35 -2.77 -3.04
C LEU A 401 10.36 -3.68 -3.77
N ALA A 402 10.64 -4.98 -3.84
CA ALA A 402 9.65 -5.96 -4.29
C ALA A 402 8.78 -6.41 -3.10
N LEU A 403 7.46 -6.57 -3.27
CA LEU A 403 6.59 -7.08 -2.20
C LEU A 403 5.63 -8.16 -2.75
N THR A 404 5.91 -9.41 -2.43
CA THR A 404 5.04 -10.53 -2.81
C THR A 404 4.03 -10.77 -1.70
N ALA A 405 2.75 -10.61 -1.98
CA ALA A 405 1.65 -11.10 -1.14
C ALA A 405 1.14 -12.43 -1.70
N LYS A 406 0.69 -13.35 -0.85
CA LYS A 406 -0.14 -14.51 -1.24
C LYS A 406 -1.39 -14.47 -0.41
N VAL A 407 -2.55 -14.61 -1.03
CA VAL A 407 -3.84 -14.72 -0.34
C VAL A 407 -4.44 -16.08 -0.66
N THR A 408 -4.97 -16.77 0.33
CA THR A 408 -5.73 -18.00 0.10
C THR A 408 -6.96 -17.96 0.98
N GLY A 409 -8.15 -18.04 0.38
CA GLY A 409 -9.41 -18.01 1.11
C GLY A 409 -10.59 -18.50 0.27
N ALA A 410 -11.52 -19.20 0.90
CA ALA A 410 -12.85 -19.48 0.38
C ALA A 410 -13.85 -18.85 1.34
N VAL A 411 -14.85 -18.17 0.79
CA VAL A 411 -15.91 -17.50 1.55
C VAL A 411 -17.25 -18.19 1.29
N SER A 412 -18.06 -18.32 2.33
CA SER A 412 -19.47 -18.75 2.25
C SER A 412 -20.27 -17.82 3.14
N ILE A 413 -21.40 -17.31 2.62
CA ILE A 413 -22.17 -16.22 3.20
C ILE A 413 -23.67 -16.47 2.99
N GLU A 414 -24.45 -16.22 4.03
CA GLU A 414 -25.91 -16.10 4.00
C GLU A 414 -26.28 -14.83 4.79
N THR A 415 -26.79 -13.78 4.12
CA THR A 415 -27.17 -12.51 4.78
C THR A 415 -28.38 -11.85 4.12
N SER A 416 -29.10 -11.00 4.86
CA SER A 416 -30.31 -10.30 4.41
C SER A 416 -30.18 -8.75 4.41
N GLY A 417 -28.95 -8.20 4.41
CA GLY A 417 -28.72 -6.75 4.48
C GLY A 417 -27.25 -6.33 4.38
N ASP A 418 -26.99 -5.01 4.41
CA ASP A 418 -25.64 -4.44 4.26
C ASP A 418 -24.74 -4.77 5.45
N TYR A 419 -23.50 -5.14 5.17
CA TYR A 419 -22.51 -5.55 6.17
C TYR A 419 -21.10 -5.08 5.82
N SER A 420 -20.30 -4.68 6.81
CA SER A 420 -18.87 -4.40 6.63
C SER A 420 -18.07 -4.90 7.83
N CYS A 421 -16.96 -5.59 7.57
CA CYS A 421 -16.02 -6.08 8.59
C CYS A 421 -14.59 -5.76 8.16
N SER A 422 -13.77 -5.29 9.10
CA SER A 422 -12.33 -5.14 8.92
C SER A 422 -11.59 -6.02 9.93
N LEU A 423 -10.65 -6.81 9.41
CA LEU A 423 -9.88 -7.81 10.13
C LEU A 423 -8.40 -7.38 10.07
N PRO A 424 -7.82 -6.86 11.16
CA PRO A 424 -6.39 -6.60 11.22
C PRO A 424 -5.63 -7.92 11.17
N LEU A 425 -4.62 -8.00 10.31
CA LEU A 425 -3.74 -9.15 10.18
C LEU A 425 -2.43 -8.89 10.96
N PRO A 426 -1.66 -9.94 11.31
CA PRO A 426 -0.41 -9.75 12.05
C PRO A 426 0.55 -8.81 11.32
N GLY A 427 0.90 -7.71 11.96
CA GLY A 427 1.89 -6.77 11.47
C GLY A 427 3.29 -7.38 11.45
N LEU A 428 4.17 -6.82 10.61
CA LEU A 428 5.58 -7.19 10.52
C LEU A 428 6.44 -5.97 10.75
N PHE A 429 7.41 -6.08 11.65
CA PHE A 429 8.48 -5.11 11.80
C PHE A 429 9.84 -5.74 11.54
N LYS A 430 10.62 -5.19 10.61
CA LYS A 430 11.93 -5.71 10.23
C LYS A 430 12.98 -4.62 10.17
N MET A 431 14.07 -4.81 10.91
CA MET A 431 15.31 -4.05 10.72
C MET A 431 16.00 -4.49 9.42
N LEU A 432 16.17 -3.55 8.49
CA LEU A 432 16.87 -3.71 7.21
C LEU A 432 18.37 -3.41 7.35
N SER A 433 18.72 -2.41 8.15
CA SER A 433 20.09 -2.12 8.56
C SER A 433 20.15 -1.62 9.98
N VAL A 434 21.28 -1.86 10.64
CA VAL A 434 21.58 -1.34 11.99
C VAL A 434 22.81 -0.43 11.99
N ASP A 435 23.60 -0.42 10.91
CA ASP A 435 24.82 0.36 10.79
C ASP A 435 25.06 0.76 9.31
N PRO A 436 25.47 2.01 9.05
CA PRO A 436 25.68 3.10 10.00
C PRO A 436 24.39 3.85 10.41
N VAL A 437 23.30 3.69 9.66
CA VAL A 437 21.99 4.29 9.96
C VAL A 437 20.96 3.17 10.09
N PRO A 438 20.28 3.05 11.24
CA PRO A 438 19.22 2.07 11.40
C PRO A 438 18.06 2.33 10.44
N MET A 439 17.75 1.34 9.61
CA MET A 439 16.67 1.37 8.63
C MET A 439 15.70 0.24 8.96
N ALA A 440 14.41 0.51 8.90
CA ALA A 440 13.37 -0.48 9.18
C ALA A 440 12.27 -0.46 8.12
N LEU A 441 11.53 -1.57 8.09
CA LEU A 441 10.30 -1.78 7.37
C LEU A 441 9.21 -2.17 8.38
N SER A 442 8.10 -1.45 8.38
CA SER A 442 6.88 -1.80 9.10
C SER A 442 5.79 -2.15 8.09
N LEU A 443 4.99 -3.16 8.38
CA LEU A 443 3.84 -3.59 7.58
C LEU A 443 2.65 -3.83 8.51
N ASP A 444 1.53 -3.20 8.23
CA ASP A 444 0.27 -3.34 8.95
C ASP A 444 -0.81 -3.83 7.96
N PRO A 445 -0.89 -5.16 7.73
CA PRO A 445 -1.84 -5.73 6.79
C PRO A 445 -3.27 -5.68 7.33
N THR A 446 -4.22 -5.39 6.44
CA THR A 446 -5.65 -5.34 6.72
C THR A 446 -6.43 -6.18 5.72
N ALA A 447 -7.54 -6.74 6.20
CA ALA A 447 -8.49 -7.47 5.39
C ALA A 447 -9.88 -6.91 5.62
N GLU A 448 -10.46 -6.29 4.61
CA GLU A 448 -11.79 -5.72 4.65
C GLU A 448 -12.75 -6.51 3.77
N PHE A 449 -13.97 -6.61 4.26
CA PHE A 449 -15.04 -7.35 3.63
C PHE A 449 -16.32 -6.52 3.73
N SER A 450 -17.07 -6.41 2.63
CA SER A 450 -18.33 -5.68 2.59
C SER A 450 -19.38 -6.43 1.78
N ILE A 451 -20.64 -6.33 2.18
CA ILE A 451 -21.82 -6.85 1.47
C ILE A 451 -22.81 -5.71 1.32
N GLY A 452 -23.38 -5.56 0.14
CA GLY A 452 -24.57 -4.75 -0.12
C GLY A 452 -25.75 -5.64 -0.53
N GLY A 453 -26.88 -5.55 0.18
CA GLY A 453 -28.12 -6.29 -0.11
C GLY A 453 -28.23 -7.70 0.48
N GLY A 454 -29.32 -8.41 0.16
CA GLY A 454 -29.56 -9.79 0.59
C GLY A 454 -28.83 -10.79 -0.32
N VAL A 455 -27.94 -11.60 0.24
CA VAL A 455 -26.98 -12.42 -0.52
C VAL A 455 -26.81 -13.79 0.12
N GLU A 456 -27.07 -14.86 -0.65
CA GLU A 456 -26.65 -16.24 -0.35
C GLU A 456 -25.63 -16.66 -1.40
N ILE A 457 -24.39 -16.90 -0.97
CA ILE A 457 -23.29 -17.34 -1.84
C ILE A 457 -22.45 -18.42 -1.17
N SER A 458 -22.19 -19.50 -1.90
CA SER A 458 -21.21 -20.51 -1.51
C SER A 458 -20.03 -20.55 -2.50
N ASN A 459 -18.85 -20.92 -1.99
CA ASN A 459 -17.59 -20.99 -2.76
C ASN A 459 -17.17 -19.68 -3.45
N LEU A 460 -17.53 -18.52 -2.88
CA LEU A 460 -16.95 -17.26 -3.34
C LEU A 460 -15.48 -17.24 -2.89
N GLY A 461 -14.60 -17.65 -3.78
CA GLY A 461 -13.17 -17.64 -3.47
C GLY A 461 -12.39 -17.68 -4.76
N ALA A 462 -11.28 -16.99 -4.77
CA ALA A 462 -10.25 -17.22 -5.76
C ALA A 462 -9.02 -17.63 -4.97
N SER A 463 -8.42 -18.76 -5.35
CA SER A 463 -7.04 -19.03 -4.94
C SER A 463 -6.19 -18.08 -5.78
N VAL A 464 -5.99 -16.86 -5.28
CA VAL A 464 -5.16 -15.84 -5.92
C VAL A 464 -3.81 -15.85 -5.23
N LEU A 465 -2.84 -16.51 -5.84
CA LEU A 465 -1.45 -16.13 -5.61
C LEU A 465 -1.26 -14.83 -6.39
N GLY A 466 -1.43 -13.71 -5.68
CA GLY A 466 -1.35 -12.36 -6.23
C GLY A 466 -0.27 -11.57 -5.49
N GLY A 467 0.92 -11.53 -6.05
CA GLY A 467 2.03 -10.69 -5.59
C GLY A 467 2.26 -9.52 -6.53
N VAL A 468 2.95 -8.48 -6.06
CA VAL A 468 3.34 -7.35 -6.91
C VAL A 468 4.82 -7.08 -6.70
N ALA A 469 5.62 -7.40 -7.70
CA ALA A 469 7.00 -6.92 -7.73
C ALA A 469 6.98 -5.44 -8.09
N VAL A 470 6.92 -4.57 -7.09
CA VAL A 470 7.18 -3.15 -7.27
C VAL A 470 8.69 -2.97 -7.43
N SER A 471 9.09 -2.12 -8.36
CA SER A 471 10.48 -1.70 -8.51
C SER A 471 10.46 -0.19 -8.66
N GLY A 472 10.90 0.47 -7.59
CA GLY A 472 10.97 1.92 -7.53
C GLY A 472 12.34 2.45 -7.90
N SER A 473 12.37 3.74 -8.21
CA SER A 473 13.50 4.61 -7.97
C SER A 473 12.95 5.99 -7.66
N MET A 474 13.49 6.64 -6.64
CA MET A 474 13.22 8.05 -6.37
C MET A 474 14.51 8.80 -6.63
N SER A 475 14.46 9.85 -7.41
CA SER A 475 15.62 10.72 -7.61
C SER A 475 15.17 12.16 -7.73
N ILE A 476 16.06 13.08 -7.32
CA ILE A 476 15.80 14.52 -7.44
C ILE A 476 15.67 14.91 -8.92
N LYS A 477 16.28 14.13 -9.84
CA LYS A 477 16.39 14.42 -11.27
C LYS A 477 15.31 13.78 -12.13
N ASN A 478 14.98 12.51 -11.87
CA ASN A 478 13.99 11.75 -12.64
C ASN A 478 12.64 11.66 -11.90
N GLY A 479 12.51 12.33 -10.75
CA GLY A 479 11.36 12.19 -9.87
C GLY A 479 11.27 10.78 -9.28
N ALA A 480 10.06 10.43 -8.85
CA ALA A 480 9.70 9.07 -8.50
C ALA A 480 9.29 8.29 -9.75
N SER A 481 9.89 7.14 -9.99
CA SER A 481 9.50 6.18 -11.03
C SER A 481 9.34 4.81 -10.39
N PHE A 482 8.12 4.28 -10.42
CA PHE A 482 7.81 2.95 -9.90
C PHE A 482 7.21 2.11 -11.02
N ALA A 483 7.76 0.93 -11.24
CA ALA A 483 7.24 -0.09 -12.15
C ALA A 483 6.81 -1.30 -11.32
N GLY A 484 5.52 -1.60 -11.32
CA GLY A 484 4.97 -2.80 -10.70
C GLY A 484 4.74 -3.88 -11.76
N ASN A 485 5.22 -5.10 -11.50
CA ASN A 485 4.80 -6.28 -12.24
C ASN A 485 3.96 -7.16 -11.32
N THR A 486 2.79 -7.59 -11.81
CA THR A 486 1.94 -8.53 -11.08
C THR A 486 2.50 -9.94 -11.20
N ILE A 487 2.56 -10.66 -10.08
CA ILE A 487 2.80 -12.10 -10.01
C ILE A 487 1.44 -12.73 -9.74
N LEU A 488 0.80 -13.24 -10.79
CA LEU A 488 -0.54 -13.80 -10.67
C LEU A 488 -0.60 -15.25 -11.10
N GLN A 489 -1.02 -16.09 -10.17
CA GLN A 489 -1.72 -17.33 -10.44
C GLN A 489 -3.07 -17.25 -9.71
N ALA A 490 -4.10 -16.82 -10.42
CA ALA A 490 -5.48 -16.89 -9.95
C ALA A 490 -6.14 -18.11 -10.58
N THR A 491 -6.68 -19.01 -9.76
CA THR A 491 -7.68 -19.98 -10.22
C THR A 491 -9.02 -19.53 -9.65
N PRO A 492 -9.96 -19.06 -10.49
CA PRO A 492 -11.32 -18.77 -10.05
C PRO A 492 -11.93 -20.05 -9.46
N LEU A 493 -12.47 -20.01 -8.25
CA LEU A 493 -13.46 -21.02 -7.87
C LEU A 493 -14.77 -20.64 -8.57
N THR A 494 -15.52 -21.63 -9.02
CA THR A 494 -16.85 -21.41 -9.60
C THR A 494 -17.78 -20.94 -8.46
N PRO A 495 -18.21 -19.67 -8.44
CA PRO A 495 -19.09 -19.19 -7.38
C PRO A 495 -20.51 -19.71 -7.62
N ASP A 496 -21.21 -20.07 -6.54
CA ASP A 496 -22.63 -20.45 -6.56
C ASP A 496 -23.41 -19.36 -5.82
N VAL A 497 -23.98 -18.43 -6.59
CA VAL A 497 -24.66 -17.21 -6.10
C VAL A 497 -26.17 -17.40 -6.33
N LYS A 498 -26.99 -17.18 -5.30
CA LYS A 498 -28.45 -17.43 -5.37
C LYS A 498 -29.33 -16.18 -5.31
N VAL A 499 -28.81 -15.02 -4.90
CA VAL A 499 -29.61 -13.79 -4.68
C VAL A 499 -28.83 -12.54 -5.13
N ASN A 500 -29.57 -11.48 -5.51
CA ASN A 500 -29.07 -10.23 -6.08
C ASN A 500 -28.39 -9.35 -5.00
N GLY A 501 -27.08 -9.10 -5.14
CA GLY A 501 -26.34 -8.17 -4.27
C GLY A 501 -24.89 -7.94 -4.70
N THR A 502 -24.14 -7.16 -3.93
CA THR A 502 -22.73 -6.85 -4.16
C THR A 502 -21.87 -7.37 -3.01
N VAL A 503 -20.69 -7.92 -3.35
CA VAL A 503 -19.69 -8.33 -2.37
C VAL A 503 -18.39 -7.61 -2.68
N GLY A 504 -17.86 -6.88 -1.70
CA GLY A 504 -16.53 -6.28 -1.74
C GLY A 504 -15.56 -7.09 -0.88
N LEU A 505 -14.36 -7.31 -1.40
CA LEU A 505 -13.24 -7.88 -0.67
C LEU A 505 -12.02 -7.03 -0.96
N LYS A 506 -11.51 -6.37 0.07
CA LYS A 506 -10.28 -5.61 0.00
C LYS A 506 -9.23 -6.26 0.90
N LEU A 507 -8.09 -6.64 0.35
CA LEU A 507 -6.96 -7.18 1.10
C LEU A 507 -5.74 -6.36 0.75
N GLY A 508 -5.13 -5.79 1.78
CA GLY A 508 -4.03 -4.89 1.63
C GLY A 508 -3.41 -4.52 2.94
N GLY A 509 -2.99 -3.28 3.05
CA GLY A 509 -2.36 -2.78 4.25
C GLY A 509 -1.44 -1.61 4.00
N GLU A 510 -0.93 -1.12 5.11
CA GLU A 510 0.03 -0.03 5.14
C GLU A 510 1.44 -0.60 5.25
N PHE A 511 2.39 0.03 4.55
CA PHE A 511 3.80 -0.17 4.81
C PHE A 511 4.49 1.15 5.12
N ILE A 512 5.54 1.09 5.94
CA ILE A 512 6.42 2.23 6.19
C ILE A 512 7.86 1.77 6.06
N LEU A 513 8.64 2.52 5.31
CA LEU A 513 10.05 2.24 5.04
C LEU A 513 10.89 3.49 5.28
N GLY A 514 11.89 3.37 6.14
CA GLY A 514 12.83 4.47 6.36
C GLY A 514 13.67 4.30 7.62
N PRO A 515 14.37 5.36 8.04
CA PRO A 515 15.06 5.40 9.33
C PRO A 515 14.13 4.97 10.45
N GLY A 516 14.51 3.94 11.18
CA GLY A 516 13.63 3.34 12.16
C GLY A 516 14.25 2.14 12.85
N VAL A 517 13.59 1.76 13.94
CA VAL A 517 14.14 0.89 15.00
C VAL A 517 13.07 0.29 15.87
N GLY A 518 13.43 -0.84 16.48
CA GLY A 518 12.67 -1.43 17.57
C GLY A 518 12.28 -2.85 17.24
N THR A 519 11.05 -3.19 17.59
CA THR A 519 10.49 -4.54 17.60
C THR A 519 9.04 -4.48 17.13
N GLU A 520 8.40 -5.64 16.98
CA GLU A 520 6.96 -5.69 16.70
C GLU A 520 6.13 -5.03 17.80
N GLU A 521 6.56 -5.09 19.07
CA GLU A 521 5.81 -4.56 20.22
C GLU A 521 6.07 -3.08 20.53
N ALA A 522 7.24 -2.56 20.12
CA ALA A 522 7.64 -1.18 20.37
C ALA A 522 8.68 -0.72 19.35
N ALA A 523 8.37 0.33 18.59
CA ALA A 523 9.26 0.86 17.58
C ALA A 523 8.93 2.31 17.18
N VAL A 524 9.88 2.92 16.47
CA VAL A 524 9.75 4.24 15.84
C VAL A 524 10.30 4.13 14.43
N ILE A 525 9.55 4.62 13.44
CA ILE A 525 9.94 4.66 12.04
C ILE A 525 9.47 5.95 11.39
N ALA A 526 10.35 6.59 10.63
CA ALA A 526 10.00 7.74 9.82
C ALA A 526 10.47 7.48 8.38
N GLY A 527 9.61 7.73 7.40
CA GLY A 527 9.97 7.46 6.02
C GLY A 527 8.80 7.49 5.06
N VAL A 528 8.94 6.71 3.99
CA VAL A 528 7.90 6.58 2.96
C VAL A 528 6.87 5.61 3.47
N LYS A 529 5.63 6.07 3.53
CA LYS A 529 4.44 5.28 3.78
C LYS A 529 3.78 4.92 2.47
N GLY A 530 3.29 3.70 2.33
CA GLY A 530 2.45 3.33 1.21
C GLY A 530 1.24 2.53 1.67
N GLU A 531 0.11 2.80 1.01
CA GLU A 531 -1.05 1.93 1.05
C GLU A 531 -0.96 0.99 -0.14
N PHE A 532 -1.15 -0.29 0.10
CA PHE A 532 -1.01 -1.31 -0.93
C PHE A 532 -2.10 -2.35 -0.79
N ASP A 533 -3.03 -2.32 -1.74
CA ASP A 533 -4.19 -3.20 -1.83
C ASP A 533 -4.04 -4.10 -3.06
N PRO A 534 -3.31 -5.21 -2.95
CA PRO A 534 -3.17 -6.16 -4.03
C PRO A 534 -4.52 -6.76 -4.44
N ILE A 535 -5.52 -6.80 -3.56
CA ILE A 535 -6.86 -7.25 -3.92
C ILE A 535 -7.84 -6.17 -3.51
N ASP A 536 -8.41 -5.48 -4.49
CA ASP A 536 -9.60 -4.65 -4.37
C ASP A 536 -10.64 -5.26 -5.31
N ALA A 537 -11.37 -6.24 -4.79
CA ALA A 537 -12.29 -7.07 -5.54
C ALA A 537 -13.74 -6.70 -5.26
N SER A 538 -14.53 -6.64 -6.32
CA SER A 538 -15.98 -6.50 -6.25
C SER A 538 -16.65 -7.58 -7.09
N PHE A 539 -17.60 -8.28 -6.49
CA PHE A 539 -18.47 -9.23 -7.16
C PHE A 539 -19.87 -8.64 -7.23
N LYS A 540 -20.45 -8.62 -8.42
CA LYS A 540 -21.77 -8.07 -8.67
C LYS A 540 -22.61 -9.08 -9.43
N ALA A 541 -23.80 -9.36 -8.93
CA ALA A 541 -24.81 -10.07 -9.71
C ALA A 541 -25.28 -9.19 -10.88
N ILE A 542 -25.22 -9.74 -12.09
CA ILE A 542 -25.74 -9.18 -13.32
C ILE A 542 -26.76 -10.17 -13.89
N PHE A 543 -27.93 -9.66 -14.22
CA PHE A 543 -28.90 -10.38 -15.04
C PHE A 543 -28.77 -9.83 -16.46
N PRO A 544 -28.19 -10.59 -17.41
CA PRO A 544 -27.96 -10.09 -18.76
C PRO A 544 -29.28 -9.71 -19.42
N VAL A 545 -29.35 -8.47 -19.92
CA VAL A 545 -30.47 -7.96 -20.72
C VAL A 545 -30.61 -8.86 -21.96
N GLY A 546 -31.72 -9.59 -22.07
CA GLY A 546 -32.00 -10.50 -23.20
C GLY A 546 -31.59 -11.97 -23.04
N ASP A 547 -31.18 -12.46 -21.86
CA ASP A 547 -31.09 -13.91 -21.62
C ASP A 547 -32.51 -14.48 -21.39
N PRO A 548 -33.07 -15.30 -22.30
CA PRO A 548 -34.42 -15.85 -22.18
C PRO A 548 -34.58 -16.76 -20.95
N GLN A 549 -33.48 -17.29 -20.40
CA GLN A 549 -33.48 -18.21 -19.26
C GLN A 549 -33.21 -17.52 -17.92
N PHE A 550 -32.81 -16.24 -17.91
CA PHE A 550 -32.40 -15.50 -16.70
C PHE A 550 -31.29 -16.21 -15.92
N ASN A 551 -30.27 -16.73 -16.62
CA ASN A 551 -29.13 -17.29 -15.93
C ASN A 551 -28.37 -16.16 -15.23
N LEU A 552 -28.04 -16.38 -13.96
CA LEU A 552 -27.27 -15.42 -13.19
C LEU A 552 -25.86 -15.30 -13.79
N CYS A 553 -25.45 -14.06 -14.07
CA CYS A 553 -24.11 -13.74 -14.50
C CYS A 553 -23.40 -12.96 -13.38
N THR A 554 -22.29 -13.46 -12.85
CA THR A 554 -21.53 -12.72 -11.84
C THR A 554 -20.39 -11.96 -12.50
N GLU A 555 -20.40 -10.63 -12.41
CA GLU A 555 -19.26 -9.80 -12.78
C GLU A 555 -18.29 -9.74 -11.59
N ALA A 556 -17.10 -10.29 -11.78
CA ALA A 556 -16.01 -10.22 -10.83
C ALA A 556 -14.99 -9.19 -11.33
N ALA A 557 -14.92 -8.03 -10.69
CA ALA A 557 -13.86 -7.07 -10.91
C ALA A 557 -12.80 -7.22 -9.82
N VAL A 558 -11.53 -7.27 -10.20
CA VAL A 558 -10.41 -7.19 -9.27
C VAL A 558 -9.46 -6.10 -9.76
N ASN A 559 -9.08 -5.23 -8.83
CA ASN A 559 -8.16 -4.13 -9.03
C ASN A 559 -7.00 -4.23 -8.03
N LEU A 560 -5.88 -3.63 -8.39
CA LEU A 560 -4.75 -3.35 -7.52
C LEU A 560 -4.77 -1.84 -7.29
N THR A 561 -4.84 -1.43 -6.03
CA THR A 561 -4.75 -0.03 -5.64
C THR A 561 -3.46 0.20 -4.85
N ALA A 562 -2.74 1.25 -5.19
CA ALA A 562 -1.53 1.65 -4.46
C ALA A 562 -1.49 3.18 -4.28
N GLY A 563 -1.08 3.59 -3.08
CA GLY A 563 -0.92 4.98 -2.68
C GLY A 563 0.42 5.18 -1.97
N LEU A 564 1.06 6.35 -2.13
CA LEU A 564 2.31 6.68 -1.43
C LEU A 564 2.21 8.04 -0.72
N SER A 565 2.77 8.14 0.47
CA SER A 565 2.88 9.35 1.29
C SER A 565 4.17 9.34 2.12
N LEU A 566 4.46 10.41 2.85
CA LEU A 566 5.53 10.44 3.85
C LEU A 566 4.90 10.38 5.25
N THR A 567 5.49 9.62 6.17
CA THR A 567 4.98 9.52 7.54
C THR A 567 6.09 9.45 8.58
N ALA A 568 5.72 9.75 9.82
CA ALA A 568 6.44 9.35 11.02
C ALA A 568 5.49 8.64 11.99
N LYS A 569 5.81 7.39 12.36
CA LYS A 569 5.01 6.51 13.21
C LYS A 569 5.81 5.99 14.39
N ALA A 570 5.17 5.94 15.56
CA ALA A 570 5.71 5.36 16.78
C ALA A 570 4.66 4.50 17.48
N TRP A 571 5.06 3.38 18.09
CA TRP A 571 4.15 2.51 18.85
C TRP A 571 4.82 1.86 20.06
N LEU A 572 3.98 1.52 21.05
CA LEU A 572 4.36 0.85 22.28
C LEU A 572 3.14 0.16 22.91
N ASN A 573 3.20 -1.17 23.11
CA ASN A 573 2.20 -1.94 23.88
C ASN A 573 0.74 -1.67 23.44
N GLY A 574 0.50 -1.60 22.13
CA GLY A 574 -0.84 -1.36 21.56
C GLY A 574 -1.25 0.12 21.47
N TRP A 575 -0.44 1.06 21.96
CA TRP A 575 -0.57 2.48 21.66
C TRP A 575 0.23 2.81 20.40
N SER A 576 -0.31 3.63 19.51
CA SER A 576 0.40 4.18 18.35
C SER A 576 0.10 5.67 18.17
N TYR A 577 1.06 6.38 17.57
CA TYR A 577 0.91 7.75 17.12
C TYR A 577 1.56 7.90 15.76
N GLU A 578 0.89 8.63 14.87
CA GLU A 578 1.29 8.78 13.48
C GLU A 578 1.04 10.21 12.99
N GLN A 579 1.95 10.71 12.15
CA GLN A 579 1.83 12.00 11.49
C GLN A 579 2.18 11.89 10.02
N ASP A 580 1.18 12.08 9.17
CA ASP A 580 1.32 12.03 7.72
C ASP A 580 1.63 13.40 7.11
N ILE A 581 2.55 13.42 6.15
CA ILE A 581 2.83 14.55 5.26
C ILE A 581 2.44 14.08 3.86
N THR A 582 1.29 14.59 3.40
CA THR A 582 0.70 14.13 2.13
C THR A 582 1.53 14.61 0.94
N LEU A 583 2.03 13.67 0.15
CA LEU A 583 2.50 13.92 -1.21
C LEU A 583 1.44 13.33 -2.14
N ASN A 584 0.71 14.14 -2.90
CA ASN A 584 -0.31 13.67 -3.87
C ASN A 584 0.31 12.95 -5.09
N ALA A 585 1.51 12.39 -4.96
CA ALA A 585 2.35 12.06 -6.11
C ALA A 585 1.94 10.76 -6.80
N LEU A 586 1.34 9.78 -6.12
CA LEU A 586 1.15 8.44 -6.69
C LEU A 586 -0.05 7.68 -6.08
N ASN A 587 -1.27 8.07 -6.45
CA ASN A 587 -2.43 7.21 -6.29
C ASN A 587 -2.74 6.59 -7.66
N GLY A 588 -2.79 5.26 -7.73
CA GLY A 588 -3.07 4.56 -8.99
C GLY A 588 -3.82 3.26 -8.77
N THR A 589 -4.72 2.96 -9.71
CA THR A 589 -5.46 1.71 -9.76
C THR A 589 -5.13 0.98 -11.05
N LEU A 590 -4.61 -0.25 -10.94
CA LEU A 590 -4.33 -1.14 -12.06
C LEU A 590 -5.36 -2.26 -12.11
N LYS A 591 -6.01 -2.44 -13.25
CA LYS A 591 -6.96 -3.54 -13.45
C LYS A 591 -6.21 -4.84 -13.75
N TYR A 592 -6.68 -5.94 -13.17
CA TYR A 592 -6.12 -7.25 -13.44
C TYR A 592 -6.38 -7.71 -14.89
N PRO A 593 -5.50 -8.49 -15.54
CA PRO A 593 -5.73 -8.96 -16.91
C PRO A 593 -7.01 -9.79 -17.03
N GLY A 594 -7.94 -9.37 -17.88
CA GLY A 594 -9.25 -10.00 -18.04
C GLY A 594 -10.30 -9.57 -17.01
N SER A 595 -9.96 -8.72 -16.04
CA SER A 595 -10.91 -8.06 -15.14
C SER A 595 -11.62 -6.90 -15.86
N PRO A 596 -12.95 -6.74 -15.71
CA PRO A 596 -13.84 -7.66 -15.00
C PRO A 596 -14.11 -8.95 -15.79
N TRP A 597 -14.26 -10.06 -15.07
CA TRP A 597 -14.64 -11.36 -15.63
C TRP A 597 -16.13 -11.62 -15.45
N ASP A 598 -16.76 -12.21 -16.46
CA ASP A 598 -18.11 -12.76 -16.37
C ASP A 598 -18.04 -14.23 -15.94
N LEU A 599 -18.86 -14.61 -14.96
CA LEU A 599 -18.91 -15.96 -14.41
C LEU A 599 -20.36 -16.50 -14.47
N PRO A 600 -20.63 -17.57 -15.25
CA PRO A 600 -19.71 -18.29 -16.16
C PRO A 600 -19.23 -17.43 -17.35
N THR A 601 -18.05 -17.71 -17.90
CA THR A 601 -17.46 -16.91 -18.99
C THR A 601 -18.42 -16.74 -20.17
N GLY A 602 -18.68 -15.50 -20.56
CA GLY A 602 -19.59 -15.16 -21.67
C GLY A 602 -21.07 -15.05 -21.28
N CYS A 603 -21.42 -15.18 -19.99
CA CYS A 603 -22.81 -15.07 -19.54
C CYS A 603 -23.44 -13.70 -19.81
N ASN A 604 -22.67 -12.62 -19.93
CA ASN A 604 -23.21 -11.27 -20.16
C ASN A 604 -23.67 -10.99 -21.61
N LYS A 605 -23.58 -11.98 -22.51
CA LYS A 605 -23.95 -11.85 -23.93
C LYS A 605 -24.86 -13.01 -24.36
N PRO A 606 -26.18 -12.81 -24.40
CA PRO A 606 -27.06 -13.72 -25.13
C PRO A 606 -26.86 -13.49 -26.64
N GLU A 607 -26.58 -14.56 -27.39
CA GLU A 607 -26.69 -14.52 -28.85
C GLU A 607 -28.16 -14.37 -29.25
N GLY A 608 -28.48 -13.27 -29.95
CA GLY A 608 -29.69 -13.10 -30.75
C GLY A 608 -31.02 -13.21 -29.99
N THR A 609 -31.47 -12.11 -29.37
CA THR A 609 -32.87 -12.00 -28.93
C THR A 609 -33.80 -12.02 -30.15
N PRO A 610 -34.75 -12.97 -30.25
CA PRO A 610 -35.88 -12.83 -31.17
C PRO A 610 -36.71 -11.60 -30.75
N ASP A 611 -37.11 -10.73 -31.67
CA ASP A 611 -38.15 -9.70 -31.45
C ASP A 611 -39.55 -10.37 -31.51
N SER A 612 -39.67 -11.50 -30.80
CA SER A 612 -40.82 -12.41 -30.85
C SER A 612 -41.00 -13.11 -29.51
N LEU A 613 -42.26 -13.19 -29.08
CA LEU A 613 -42.70 -13.98 -27.93
C LEU A 613 -42.29 -15.46 -28.00
N LEU A 614 -42.08 -16.00 -29.21
CA LEU A 614 -41.73 -17.40 -29.43
C LEU A 614 -40.21 -17.60 -29.41
N GLY A 615 -39.77 -18.52 -28.56
CA GLY A 615 -38.37 -18.87 -28.35
C GLY A 615 -37.94 -20.12 -29.13
N PRO A 616 -36.76 -20.67 -28.79
CA PRO A 616 -36.24 -21.87 -29.43
C PRO A 616 -37.20 -23.07 -29.34
N GLY A 617 -37.20 -23.88 -30.39
CA GLY A 617 -37.94 -25.15 -30.44
C GLY A 617 -39.45 -25.03 -30.64
N VAL A 618 -40.00 -23.83 -30.82
CA VAL A 618 -41.42 -23.65 -31.17
C VAL A 618 -41.58 -22.99 -32.54
N SER A 619 -42.56 -23.44 -33.32
CA SER A 619 -42.93 -22.82 -34.59
C SER A 619 -44.40 -22.38 -34.57
N LYS A 620 -44.69 -21.12 -34.89
CA LYS A 620 -46.06 -20.58 -34.90
C LYS A 620 -46.91 -21.22 -36.01
N VAL A 621 -48.13 -21.61 -35.67
CA VAL A 621 -49.18 -22.01 -36.63
C VAL A 621 -50.18 -20.87 -36.82
N SER A 622 -50.75 -20.39 -35.72
CA SER A 622 -51.74 -19.29 -35.71
C SER A 622 -51.79 -18.63 -34.33
N ASP A 623 -52.23 -17.39 -34.27
CA ASP A 623 -52.47 -16.65 -33.04
C ASP A 623 -53.70 -15.74 -33.12
N SER A 624 -54.23 -15.38 -31.96
CA SER A 624 -55.37 -14.46 -31.79
C SER A 624 -55.33 -13.80 -30.42
N THR A 625 -55.82 -12.57 -30.33
CA THR A 625 -56.06 -11.88 -29.05
C THR A 625 -57.56 -11.74 -28.78
N THR A 626 -57.92 -11.67 -27.50
CA THR A 626 -59.26 -11.28 -27.02
C THR A 626 -59.12 -10.04 -26.15
N GLY A 627 -60.06 -9.10 -26.28
CA GLY A 627 -60.01 -7.80 -25.60
C GLY A 627 -59.91 -6.64 -26.58
N SER A 628 -59.64 -5.45 -26.07
CA SER A 628 -59.25 -4.28 -26.85
C SER A 628 -57.83 -4.45 -27.41
N PRO A 629 -57.53 -3.96 -28.63
CA PRO A 629 -56.16 -3.93 -29.14
C PRO A 629 -55.17 -3.19 -28.22
N ASP A 630 -55.66 -2.22 -27.44
CA ASP A 630 -54.83 -1.42 -26.53
C ASP A 630 -54.51 -2.14 -25.20
N GLN A 631 -55.10 -3.33 -24.96
CA GLN A 631 -54.80 -4.23 -23.84
C GLN A 631 -53.59 -5.14 -24.12
N TRP A 632 -52.98 -5.08 -25.32
CA TRP A 632 -51.83 -5.91 -25.70
C TRP A 632 -50.74 -5.10 -26.39
N GLY A 633 -49.50 -5.16 -25.89
CA GLY A 633 -48.40 -4.38 -26.46
C GLY A 633 -47.02 -4.92 -26.13
N HIS A 634 -46.03 -4.59 -26.96
CA HIS A 634 -44.62 -4.91 -26.73
C HIS A 634 -43.92 -3.69 -26.14
N VAL A 635 -43.45 -3.79 -24.90
CA VAL A 635 -42.96 -2.65 -24.12
C VAL A 635 -41.58 -2.91 -23.53
N ASP A 636 -40.82 -1.84 -23.35
CA ASP A 636 -39.45 -1.89 -22.85
C ASP A 636 -39.43 -1.65 -21.33
N GLY A 637 -38.73 -2.52 -20.61
CA GLY A 637 -38.39 -2.32 -19.20
C GLY A 637 -39.50 -2.64 -18.19
N PHE A 638 -40.67 -3.16 -18.62
CA PHE A 638 -41.70 -3.64 -17.69
C PHE A 638 -41.11 -4.66 -16.69
N VAL A 639 -40.20 -5.50 -17.17
CA VAL A 639 -39.30 -6.35 -16.37
C VAL A 639 -37.85 -5.90 -16.59
N PRO A 640 -36.99 -5.88 -15.55
CA PRO A 640 -35.63 -5.35 -15.64
C PRO A 640 -34.83 -5.93 -16.79
N GLY A 641 -34.41 -5.04 -17.69
CA GLY A 641 -33.53 -5.41 -18.79
C GLY A 641 -34.20 -6.28 -19.87
N GLN A 642 -35.53 -6.28 -19.97
CA GLN A 642 -36.24 -7.07 -20.97
C GLN A 642 -37.16 -6.19 -21.83
N LYS A 643 -37.35 -6.59 -23.08
CA LYS A 643 -38.56 -6.25 -23.81
C LYS A 643 -39.60 -7.34 -23.55
N THR A 644 -40.85 -6.94 -23.31
CA THR A 644 -41.90 -7.86 -22.88
C THR A 644 -43.22 -7.57 -23.58
N TRP A 645 -43.90 -8.63 -24.00
CA TRP A 645 -45.30 -8.58 -24.40
C TRP A 645 -46.18 -8.53 -23.16
N VAL A 646 -46.98 -7.48 -23.02
CA VAL A 646 -47.83 -7.23 -21.87
C VAL A 646 -49.29 -7.34 -22.27
N LEU A 647 -50.05 -8.18 -21.57
CA LEU A 647 -51.52 -8.11 -21.50
C LEU A 647 -51.87 -7.27 -20.28
N SER A 648 -52.71 -6.27 -20.44
CA SER A 648 -53.30 -5.48 -19.34
C SER A 648 -54.81 -5.63 -19.34
N THR A 649 -55.43 -5.53 -18.17
CA THR A 649 -56.90 -5.43 -18.05
C THR A 649 -57.37 -4.01 -18.39
N GLY A 650 -56.56 -2.98 -18.15
CA GLY A 650 -56.72 -1.65 -18.72
C GLY A 650 -55.85 -1.40 -19.96
N LEU A 651 -55.39 -0.16 -20.17
CA LEU A 651 -54.49 0.17 -21.29
C LEU A 651 -53.05 -0.21 -20.95
N VAL A 652 -52.34 -0.85 -21.89
CA VAL A 652 -50.90 -1.14 -21.71
C VAL A 652 -50.08 0.14 -21.50
N ALA A 653 -50.52 1.26 -22.08
CA ALA A 653 -49.89 2.56 -21.89
C ALA A 653 -49.95 3.06 -20.44
N ASP A 654 -50.99 2.67 -19.69
CA ASP A 654 -51.17 3.05 -18.28
C ASP A 654 -50.44 2.08 -17.34
N ALA A 655 -50.17 0.85 -17.78
CA ALA A 655 -49.42 -0.17 -17.04
C ALA A 655 -47.88 0.04 -17.05
N VAL A 656 -47.37 0.92 -17.91
CA VAL A 656 -45.93 1.19 -18.10
C VAL A 656 -45.58 2.56 -17.53
N GLY A 657 -44.56 2.63 -16.68
CA GLY A 657 -44.08 3.90 -16.15
C GLY A 657 -43.65 3.82 -14.69
N SER A 658 -43.87 4.91 -13.96
CA SER A 658 -43.55 5.02 -12.55
C SER A 658 -44.74 4.62 -11.68
N PRO A 659 -44.53 3.93 -10.54
CA PRO A 659 -45.61 3.57 -9.61
C PRO A 659 -46.27 4.75 -8.89
N SER A 660 -45.81 5.98 -9.15
CA SER A 660 -46.56 7.18 -8.77
C SER A 660 -47.77 7.46 -9.68
N GLN A 661 -47.89 6.72 -10.79
CA GLN A 661 -49.01 6.75 -11.71
C GLN A 661 -49.94 5.58 -11.38
N PHE A 662 -51.24 5.82 -11.44
CA PHE A 662 -52.25 4.84 -11.07
C PHE A 662 -52.91 4.27 -12.34
N ALA A 663 -52.74 2.98 -12.60
CA ALA A 663 -53.40 2.28 -13.71
C ALA A 663 -54.83 1.86 -13.32
N SER A 664 -55.83 2.46 -13.97
CA SER A 664 -57.23 2.33 -13.54
C SER A 664 -58.24 2.44 -14.69
N THR A 665 -57.89 1.94 -15.87
CA THR A 665 -58.66 2.18 -17.08
C THR A 665 -59.71 1.11 -17.33
N ASN A 666 -60.92 1.38 -16.86
CA ASN A 666 -62.12 0.59 -17.16
C ASN A 666 -62.47 0.62 -18.67
N LEU A 667 -62.47 -0.55 -19.29
CA LEU A 667 -62.81 -0.72 -20.71
C LEU A 667 -64.26 -1.18 -20.93
N GLY A 668 -64.96 -1.61 -19.87
CA GLY A 668 -66.33 -2.11 -19.93
C GLY A 668 -66.47 -3.40 -20.75
N LEU A 669 -65.39 -4.17 -20.85
CA LEU A 669 -65.30 -5.44 -21.54
C LEU A 669 -65.74 -6.59 -20.62
N PRO A 670 -66.21 -7.71 -21.20
CA PRO A 670 -66.56 -8.88 -20.42
C PRO A 670 -65.32 -9.51 -19.77
N GLY A 671 -65.49 -10.13 -18.60
CA GLY A 671 -64.46 -10.98 -18.00
C GLY A 671 -64.35 -12.37 -18.64
N ASP A 672 -63.53 -13.23 -18.02
CA ASP A 672 -63.28 -14.61 -18.46
C ASP A 672 -63.88 -15.63 -17.46
N PRO A 673 -64.80 -16.51 -17.89
CA PRO A 673 -65.43 -17.48 -17.00
C PRO A 673 -64.46 -18.47 -16.33
N ASP A 674 -63.36 -18.83 -16.99
CA ASP A 674 -62.36 -19.73 -16.39
C ASP A 674 -61.57 -19.00 -15.31
N LEU A 675 -61.21 -17.73 -15.56
CA LEU A 675 -60.58 -16.88 -14.55
C LEU A 675 -61.52 -16.60 -13.38
N SER A 676 -62.82 -16.37 -13.62
CA SER A 676 -63.83 -16.23 -12.57
C SER A 676 -63.90 -17.47 -11.66
N ALA A 677 -63.73 -18.67 -12.24
CA ALA A 677 -63.68 -19.92 -11.47
C ALA A 677 -62.39 -20.04 -10.63
N LEU A 678 -61.26 -19.52 -11.11
CA LEU A 678 -60.00 -19.50 -10.36
C LEU A 678 -60.00 -18.44 -9.24
N ALA A 679 -60.55 -17.26 -9.51
CA ALA A 679 -60.62 -16.16 -8.56
C ALA A 679 -61.70 -16.37 -7.48
N GLY A 680 -62.75 -17.14 -7.80
CA GLY A 680 -63.90 -17.36 -6.91
C GLY A 680 -64.97 -16.27 -6.98
N TYR A 681 -64.79 -15.27 -7.84
CA TYR A 681 -65.68 -14.13 -8.04
C TYR A 681 -65.80 -13.80 -9.54
N PRO A 682 -66.83 -13.05 -9.97
CA PRO A 682 -66.93 -12.57 -11.35
C PRO A 682 -65.73 -11.71 -11.72
N THR A 683 -65.20 -11.90 -12.92
CA THR A 683 -64.12 -11.07 -13.49
C THR A 683 -64.64 -10.05 -14.51
N TYR A 684 -63.84 -9.03 -14.79
CA TYR A 684 -64.10 -7.95 -15.76
C TYR A 684 -62.84 -7.67 -16.60
N ASP A 685 -63.03 -6.95 -17.71
CA ASP A 685 -61.94 -6.45 -18.56
C ASP A 685 -60.87 -7.49 -18.96
N ALA A 686 -61.32 -8.72 -19.25
CA ALA A 686 -60.40 -9.82 -19.53
C ALA A 686 -59.64 -9.60 -20.85
N SER A 687 -58.32 -9.83 -20.78
CA SER A 687 -57.41 -9.79 -21.93
C SER A 687 -56.72 -11.14 -22.08
N SER A 688 -56.62 -11.64 -23.31
CA SER A 688 -55.90 -12.90 -23.56
C SER A 688 -55.18 -12.95 -24.90
N TYR A 689 -54.07 -13.68 -24.92
CA TYR A 689 -53.33 -14.05 -26.12
C TYR A 689 -53.33 -15.58 -26.26
N THR A 690 -53.80 -16.07 -27.40
CA THR A 690 -53.82 -17.50 -27.74
C THR A 690 -52.94 -17.76 -28.95
N VAL A 691 -52.02 -18.72 -28.84
CA VAL A 691 -51.14 -19.15 -29.93
C VAL A 691 -51.13 -20.67 -30.04
N THR A 692 -51.20 -21.17 -31.27
CA THR A 692 -50.95 -22.59 -31.57
C THR A 692 -49.53 -22.73 -32.12
N VAL A 693 -48.73 -23.58 -31.48
CA VAL A 693 -47.33 -23.84 -31.84
C VAL A 693 -47.10 -25.31 -32.16
N ILE A 694 -46.11 -25.59 -33.00
CA ILE A 694 -45.53 -26.92 -33.16
C ILE A 694 -44.24 -26.97 -32.32
N PRO A 695 -44.19 -27.74 -31.22
CA PRO A 695 -43.01 -27.93 -30.40
C PRO A 695 -42.05 -28.94 -31.06
N THR A 696 -40.75 -28.73 -30.93
CA THR A 696 -39.72 -29.72 -31.28
C THR A 696 -39.23 -30.50 -30.07
N GLY A 697 -39.32 -29.89 -28.89
CA GLY A 697 -39.02 -30.50 -27.60
C GLY A 697 -40.22 -31.21 -26.96
N SER A 698 -39.96 -31.95 -25.89
CA SER A 698 -40.96 -32.76 -25.18
C SER A 698 -41.62 -32.04 -24.00
N THR A 699 -41.05 -30.91 -23.60
CA THR A 699 -41.63 -30.03 -22.59
C THR A 699 -41.82 -28.65 -23.20
N LEU A 700 -43.00 -28.05 -23.03
CA LEU A 700 -43.27 -26.66 -23.38
C LEU A 700 -43.21 -25.82 -22.12
N HIS A 701 -42.49 -24.70 -22.21
CA HIS A 701 -42.35 -23.75 -21.13
C HIS A 701 -42.98 -22.41 -21.51
N VAL A 702 -43.59 -21.76 -20.53
CA VAL A 702 -44.10 -20.40 -20.63
C VAL A 702 -43.60 -19.61 -19.42
N LYS A 703 -42.84 -18.55 -19.66
CA LYS A 703 -42.28 -17.68 -18.62
C LYS A 703 -43.02 -16.34 -18.56
N TYR A 704 -43.51 -15.98 -17.39
CA TYR A 704 -44.40 -14.84 -17.17
C TYR A 704 -44.11 -14.10 -15.86
N VAL A 705 -44.56 -12.86 -15.77
CA VAL A 705 -44.64 -12.03 -14.56
C VAL A 705 -46.06 -11.53 -14.42
N PHE A 706 -46.67 -11.69 -13.26
CA PHE A 706 -48.00 -11.13 -12.95
C PHE A 706 -47.85 -9.87 -12.11
N ALA A 707 -48.60 -8.82 -12.42
CA ALA A 707 -48.54 -7.50 -11.77
C ALA A 707 -49.95 -6.94 -11.55
N SER A 708 -50.13 -6.11 -10.53
CA SER A 708 -51.42 -5.49 -10.21
C SER A 708 -51.26 -4.23 -9.35
N GLU A 709 -52.18 -3.28 -9.52
CA GLU A 709 -52.40 -2.11 -8.66
C GLU A 709 -53.14 -2.45 -7.36
N GLU A 710 -53.72 -3.64 -7.24
CA GLU A 710 -54.41 -4.09 -6.01
C GLU A 710 -53.43 -4.52 -4.90
N TYR A 711 -52.14 -4.67 -5.24
CA TYR A 711 -51.09 -4.91 -4.27
C TYR A 711 -50.62 -3.62 -3.61
N PRO A 712 -50.25 -3.63 -2.32
CA PRO A 712 -50.58 -4.65 -1.31
C PRO A 712 -51.96 -4.43 -0.65
N GLU A 713 -52.67 -3.34 -0.95
CA GLU A 713 -53.82 -2.82 -0.20
C GLU A 713 -54.98 -3.80 -0.08
N PHE A 714 -55.21 -4.62 -1.11
CA PHE A 714 -56.40 -5.46 -1.22
C PHE A 714 -56.09 -6.95 -1.12
N VAL A 715 -54.88 -7.29 -0.73
CA VAL A 715 -54.49 -8.67 -0.44
C VAL A 715 -55.41 -9.26 0.64
N GLY A 716 -55.94 -10.45 0.36
CA GLY A 716 -56.88 -11.19 1.21
C GLY A 716 -58.34 -10.76 1.04
N SER A 717 -58.65 -9.85 0.12
CA SER A 717 -60.01 -9.37 -0.14
C SER A 717 -60.69 -10.12 -1.32
N GLN A 718 -61.87 -9.64 -1.72
CA GLN A 718 -62.59 -10.13 -2.90
C GLN A 718 -61.99 -9.62 -4.23
N TYR A 719 -61.13 -8.60 -4.18
CA TYR A 719 -60.40 -8.06 -5.33
C TYR A 719 -59.16 -8.90 -5.58
N ASN A 720 -59.40 -10.14 -6.04
CA ASN A 720 -58.38 -11.16 -6.18
C ASN A 720 -58.04 -11.41 -7.65
N ASP A 721 -57.50 -10.39 -8.30
CA ASP A 721 -57.06 -10.47 -9.68
C ASP A 721 -56.18 -11.68 -9.91
N VAL A 722 -56.42 -12.29 -11.06
CA VAL A 722 -55.95 -13.62 -11.37
C VAL A 722 -55.44 -13.65 -12.80
N MET A 723 -54.43 -14.48 -13.03
CA MET A 723 -53.98 -14.80 -14.36
C MET A 723 -53.93 -16.33 -14.54
N ALA A 724 -53.95 -16.78 -15.79
CA ALA A 724 -53.72 -18.18 -16.11
C ALA A 724 -52.90 -18.35 -17.40
N VAL A 725 -52.10 -19.42 -17.44
CA VAL A 725 -51.50 -19.95 -18.66
C VAL A 725 -52.09 -21.33 -18.89
N TYR A 726 -52.88 -21.48 -19.95
CA TYR A 726 -53.42 -22.76 -20.37
C TYR A 726 -52.58 -23.37 -21.47
N VAL A 727 -52.16 -24.62 -21.30
CA VAL A 727 -51.55 -25.44 -22.37
C VAL A 727 -52.50 -26.59 -22.66
N ASN A 728 -53.01 -26.66 -23.90
CA ASN A 728 -54.03 -27.61 -24.33
C ASN A 728 -55.29 -27.61 -23.42
N GLY A 729 -55.66 -26.44 -22.92
CA GLY A 729 -56.83 -26.25 -22.05
C GLY A 729 -56.62 -26.53 -20.57
N ALA A 730 -55.42 -26.95 -20.14
CA ALA A 730 -55.09 -27.14 -18.73
C ALA A 730 -54.23 -25.99 -18.20
N ASN A 731 -54.62 -25.37 -17.08
CA ASN A 731 -53.82 -24.33 -16.45
C ASN A 731 -52.50 -24.91 -15.91
N CYS A 732 -51.39 -24.20 -16.15
CA CYS A 732 -50.06 -24.50 -15.63
C CYS A 732 -49.49 -23.36 -14.76
N ALA A 733 -50.16 -22.22 -14.69
CA ALA A 733 -49.73 -21.07 -13.89
C ALA A 733 -50.12 -21.26 -12.41
N PHE A 734 -49.22 -21.93 -11.68
CA PHE A 734 -49.37 -22.17 -10.24
C PHE A 734 -48.23 -21.53 -9.47
N VAL A 735 -48.48 -21.23 -8.19
CA VAL A 735 -47.42 -20.91 -7.23
C VAL A 735 -46.41 -22.07 -7.25
N PRO A 736 -45.10 -21.81 -7.46
CA PRO A 736 -44.11 -22.86 -7.65
C PRO A 736 -44.16 -23.94 -6.55
N GLY A 737 -44.18 -25.21 -6.97
CA GLY A 737 -44.26 -26.36 -6.08
C GLY A 737 -45.65 -26.69 -5.54
N THR A 738 -46.70 -26.00 -6.00
CA THR A 738 -48.09 -26.21 -5.56
C THR A 738 -49.06 -26.40 -6.74
N SER A 739 -50.33 -26.65 -6.45
CA SER A 739 -51.43 -26.59 -7.41
C SER A 739 -52.33 -25.35 -7.20
N THR A 740 -51.83 -24.36 -6.47
CA THR A 740 -52.58 -23.13 -6.16
C THR A 740 -52.37 -22.12 -7.30
N PRO A 741 -53.44 -21.61 -7.95
CA PRO A 741 -53.31 -20.65 -9.04
C PRO A 741 -52.59 -19.36 -8.63
N VAL A 742 -51.94 -18.69 -9.57
CA VAL A 742 -51.33 -17.38 -9.36
C VAL A 742 -52.41 -16.29 -9.33
N SER A 743 -52.45 -15.54 -8.24
CA SER A 743 -53.37 -14.43 -7.98
C SER A 743 -52.80 -13.54 -6.88
N ILE A 744 -53.39 -12.37 -6.66
CA ILE A 744 -53.02 -11.46 -5.57
C ILE A 744 -53.00 -12.14 -4.21
N ASN A 745 -54.02 -12.95 -3.92
CA ASN A 745 -54.15 -13.61 -2.62
C ASN A 745 -53.15 -14.76 -2.42
N THR A 746 -52.48 -15.22 -3.47
CA THR A 746 -51.61 -16.40 -3.42
C THR A 746 -50.13 -16.06 -3.51
N ILE A 747 -49.75 -14.89 -4.03
CA ILE A 747 -48.37 -14.37 -4.00
C ILE A 747 -48.42 -12.89 -3.59
N ASN A 748 -47.92 -12.53 -2.42
CA ASN A 748 -47.94 -11.17 -1.89
C ASN A 748 -46.85 -10.98 -0.82
N ASP A 749 -46.82 -9.82 -0.16
CA ASP A 749 -45.84 -9.41 0.84
C ASP A 749 -45.73 -10.35 2.06
N HIS A 750 -46.77 -11.12 2.37
CA HIS A 750 -46.79 -12.05 3.51
C HIS A 750 -47.02 -13.52 3.15
N THR A 751 -47.61 -13.81 1.98
CA THR A 751 -47.91 -15.17 1.50
C THR A 751 -47.09 -15.46 0.25
N ASN A 752 -46.22 -16.49 0.31
CA ASN A 752 -45.28 -16.81 -0.77
C ASN A 752 -44.41 -15.61 -1.19
N SER A 753 -44.02 -14.78 -0.22
CA SER A 753 -43.34 -13.50 -0.44
C SER A 753 -41.98 -13.61 -1.14
N GLN A 754 -41.35 -14.79 -1.15
CA GLN A 754 -40.17 -15.06 -1.97
C GLN A 754 -40.42 -14.90 -3.49
N TYR A 755 -41.68 -14.93 -3.92
CA TYR A 755 -42.06 -14.73 -5.32
C TYR A 755 -42.67 -13.34 -5.58
N TYR A 756 -42.77 -12.48 -4.57
CA TYR A 756 -43.37 -11.14 -4.67
C TYR A 756 -42.29 -10.05 -4.72
N VAL A 757 -42.56 -9.00 -5.47
CA VAL A 757 -41.77 -7.77 -5.59
C VAL A 757 -42.71 -6.61 -5.30
N ASP A 758 -42.38 -5.85 -4.26
CA ASP A 758 -43.04 -4.58 -3.93
C ASP A 758 -42.54 -3.49 -4.89
N ASN A 759 -43.46 -2.86 -5.62
CA ASN A 759 -43.18 -1.77 -6.54
C ASN A 759 -43.88 -0.47 -6.16
N SER A 760 -44.57 -0.38 -5.01
CA SER A 760 -45.33 0.79 -4.54
C SER A 760 -44.51 2.09 -4.46
N THR A 761 -43.18 1.98 -4.32
CA THR A 761 -42.24 3.12 -4.30
C THR A 761 -41.19 3.06 -5.41
N GLY A 762 -41.31 2.11 -6.33
CA GLY A 762 -40.38 1.85 -7.42
C GLY A 762 -39.34 0.79 -7.07
N ALA A 763 -39.50 -0.39 -7.66
CA ALA A 763 -38.50 -1.44 -7.63
C ALA A 763 -37.40 -1.18 -8.67
N ALA A 764 -36.14 -1.35 -8.27
CA ALA A 764 -35.00 -1.06 -9.12
C ALA A 764 -35.04 -1.88 -10.44
N GLY A 765 -35.07 -1.18 -11.57
CA GLY A 765 -35.06 -1.76 -12.91
C GLY A 765 -36.44 -2.08 -13.49
N TYR A 766 -37.52 -1.98 -12.72
CA TYR A 766 -38.89 -2.14 -13.22
C TYR A 766 -39.44 -0.81 -13.71
N ASN A 767 -40.07 -0.82 -14.88
CA ASN A 767 -40.73 0.33 -15.52
C ASN A 767 -42.22 0.04 -15.69
N THR A 768 -42.88 -0.23 -14.57
CA THR A 768 -44.33 -0.46 -14.48
C THR A 768 -44.94 0.42 -13.39
N THR A 769 -46.17 0.84 -13.63
CA THR A 769 -47.00 1.61 -12.69
C THR A 769 -47.60 0.74 -11.61
N MET A 770 -47.77 -0.56 -11.88
CA MET A 770 -48.37 -1.55 -10.97
C MET A 770 -47.66 -1.57 -9.61
N ASP A 771 -48.40 -1.45 -8.52
CA ASP A 771 -47.86 -1.36 -7.16
C ASP A 771 -47.19 -2.65 -6.65
N GLY A 772 -47.50 -3.81 -7.24
CA GLY A 772 -46.82 -5.07 -6.93
C GLY A 772 -46.82 -6.06 -8.08
N LEU A 773 -45.87 -6.98 -8.04
CA LEU A 773 -45.70 -7.99 -9.08
C LEU A 773 -44.95 -9.22 -8.61
N THR A 774 -44.94 -10.27 -9.42
CA THR A 774 -44.16 -11.48 -9.14
C THR A 774 -42.72 -11.37 -9.67
N VAL A 775 -41.80 -12.14 -9.09
CA VAL A 775 -40.59 -12.53 -9.82
C VAL A 775 -40.97 -13.30 -11.09
N PRO A 776 -40.10 -13.41 -12.12
CA PRO A 776 -40.38 -14.24 -13.28
C PRO A 776 -40.65 -15.70 -12.90
N LEU A 777 -41.84 -16.21 -13.22
CA LEU A 777 -42.28 -17.57 -12.98
C LEU A 777 -42.33 -18.36 -14.28
N THR A 778 -42.10 -19.67 -14.21
CA THR A 778 -42.15 -20.55 -15.39
C THR A 778 -43.15 -21.67 -15.17
N CYS A 779 -44.12 -21.77 -16.09
CA CYS A 779 -44.99 -22.93 -16.24
C CYS A 779 -44.30 -23.94 -17.19
N SER A 780 -44.33 -25.23 -16.86
CA SER A 780 -43.72 -26.29 -17.68
C SER A 780 -44.71 -27.44 -17.86
N VAL A 781 -45.02 -27.80 -19.11
CA VAL A 781 -46.04 -28.79 -19.44
C VAL A 781 -45.49 -29.80 -20.45
N PRO A 782 -45.64 -31.12 -20.22
CA PRO A 782 -45.31 -32.12 -21.22
C PRO A 782 -46.13 -31.94 -22.51
N VAL A 783 -45.45 -31.95 -23.66
CA VAL A 783 -46.07 -31.88 -24.99
C VAL A 783 -45.51 -32.98 -25.88
N THR A 784 -46.18 -33.26 -27.00
CA THR A 784 -45.69 -34.25 -27.98
C THR A 784 -44.95 -33.52 -29.10
N PRO A 785 -43.64 -33.75 -29.28
CA PRO A 785 -42.88 -33.17 -30.39
C PRO A 785 -43.57 -33.39 -31.75
N GLY A 786 -43.64 -32.33 -32.56
CA GLY A 786 -44.25 -32.35 -33.89
C GLY A 786 -45.78 -32.32 -33.92
N GLN A 787 -46.46 -32.32 -32.76
CA GLN A 787 -47.92 -32.18 -32.67
C GLN A 787 -48.33 -30.77 -32.22
N PRO A 788 -49.38 -30.16 -32.79
CA PRO A 788 -49.83 -28.84 -32.34
C PRO A 788 -50.16 -28.79 -30.85
N ALA A 789 -49.66 -27.76 -30.16
CA ALA A 789 -50.02 -27.40 -28.79
C ALA A 789 -50.58 -25.98 -28.76
N THR A 790 -51.70 -25.77 -28.07
CA THR A 790 -52.33 -24.45 -27.93
C THR A 790 -51.99 -23.85 -26.57
N VAL A 791 -51.37 -22.68 -26.56
CA VAL A 791 -51.05 -21.88 -25.38
C VAL A 791 -52.00 -20.69 -25.33
N ARG A 792 -52.71 -20.49 -24.21
CA ARG A 792 -53.58 -19.33 -23.95
C ARG A 792 -53.12 -18.66 -22.65
N ILE A 793 -52.63 -17.43 -22.73
CA ILE A 793 -52.33 -16.58 -21.56
C ILE A 793 -53.49 -15.62 -21.38
N ALA A 794 -54.02 -15.51 -20.17
CA ALA A 794 -55.16 -14.64 -19.86
C ALA A 794 -54.99 -13.94 -18.50
N VAL A 795 -55.51 -12.72 -18.40
CA VAL A 795 -55.57 -11.89 -17.18
C VAL A 795 -56.93 -11.17 -17.13
N ALA A 796 -57.48 -10.95 -15.94
CA ALA A 796 -58.74 -10.23 -15.75
C ALA A 796 -58.84 -9.62 -14.34
N ASP A 797 -59.52 -8.49 -14.23
CA ASP A 797 -59.85 -7.86 -12.95
C ASP A 797 -60.91 -8.68 -12.26
N THR A 798 -60.88 -8.73 -10.93
CA THR A 798 -61.79 -9.54 -10.12
C THR A 798 -62.65 -8.67 -9.23
N SER A 799 -63.96 -8.96 -9.20
CA SER A 799 -64.99 -8.24 -8.43
C SER A 799 -65.33 -6.83 -8.92
N ASP A 800 -64.37 -6.04 -9.38
CA ASP A 800 -64.63 -4.80 -10.13
C ASP A 800 -63.66 -4.61 -11.32
N HIS A 801 -63.61 -3.39 -11.88
CA HIS A 801 -62.86 -3.02 -13.10
C HIS A 801 -62.06 -1.73 -12.89
N ILE A 802 -61.73 -1.42 -11.61
CA ILE A 802 -61.21 -0.11 -11.24
C ILE A 802 -59.68 -0.11 -11.20
N TYR A 803 -59.04 -1.17 -10.66
CA TYR A 803 -57.59 -1.25 -10.49
C TYR A 803 -57.07 -2.25 -11.50
N ASP A 804 -56.13 -1.81 -12.34
CA ASP A 804 -55.69 -2.65 -13.45
C ASP A 804 -54.69 -3.73 -12.99
N SER A 805 -54.69 -4.84 -13.72
CA SER A 805 -53.77 -5.96 -13.60
C SER A 805 -53.10 -6.27 -14.93
N ALA A 806 -51.89 -6.82 -14.87
CA ALA A 806 -51.12 -7.14 -16.06
C ALA A 806 -50.34 -8.46 -15.97
N VAL A 807 -50.10 -9.08 -17.12
CA VAL A 807 -49.13 -10.17 -17.26
C VAL A 807 -48.13 -9.84 -18.36
N ALA A 808 -46.84 -9.89 -18.00
CA ALA A 808 -45.72 -9.66 -18.91
C ALA A 808 -45.05 -10.99 -19.29
N LEU A 809 -44.79 -11.15 -20.59
CA LEU A 809 -44.10 -12.30 -21.17
C LEU A 809 -42.83 -11.78 -21.84
N VAL A 810 -41.68 -12.35 -21.50
CA VAL A 810 -40.41 -11.99 -22.14
C VAL A 810 -40.37 -12.48 -23.58
N ASP A 811 -39.60 -11.79 -24.42
CA ASP A 811 -39.24 -12.32 -25.74
C ASP A 811 -38.58 -13.70 -25.62
N GLY A 812 -38.96 -14.60 -26.51
CA GLY A 812 -38.59 -16.02 -26.43
C GLY A 812 -39.22 -16.79 -25.26
N GLY A 813 -40.14 -16.18 -24.50
CA GLY A 813 -40.73 -16.72 -23.27
C GLY A 813 -41.66 -17.92 -23.46
N ILE A 814 -41.95 -18.32 -24.69
CA ILE A 814 -42.59 -19.61 -25.03
C ILE A 814 -41.58 -20.48 -25.79
N TRP A 815 -41.05 -21.54 -25.17
CA TRP A 815 -40.03 -22.40 -25.79
C TRP A 815 -40.25 -23.88 -25.45
N THR A 816 -39.50 -24.76 -26.11
CA THR A 816 -39.46 -26.20 -25.75
C THR A 816 -38.04 -26.74 -25.65
N ASP A 817 -37.81 -27.70 -24.75
CA ASP A 817 -36.57 -28.47 -24.63
C ASP A 817 -36.73 -29.99 -24.79
#